data_AF-A0A086M0T0-F1
#
_entry.id   AF-A0A086M0T0-F1
#
_cell.length_a   1.000
_cell.length_b   1.000
_cell.length_c   1.000
_cell.angle_alpha   90.00
_cell.angle_beta   90.00
_cell.angle_gamma   90.00
#
_symmetry.space_group_name_H-M   'P 1'
#
loop_
_entity.id
_entity.type
_entity.pdbx_description
1 polymer ?
#
loop_
_entity_poly.entity_id
_entity_poly.type
_entity_poly.pdbx_seq_one_letter_code
_entity_poly.pdbx_strand_id
1 'polypeptide(L)'
;MAGKTTSEELKTATALKKRSSDVHAVDHSGNVYKGFQIWTDLAPSVKEEPDLMFAKCIVQAGTDKGNLTCVQIDPPGFDEPFEVPQANAWNVNSLIDPMTYGDIGMLPHTNIPCVLDFLKVRFMKNQIYTTADPLVVAINPFRDLGNTTLDWIVRYRDTFDLSKLAPHVFYTARRALDNLHAVNKSQTIIVSGESGAGKTEATKQIMRYFAAAKTGSMDLRIQNAIMAANPVLEAFGNAKTIRNNNSSRFGRFMQLDVGREGGIKFGSVVAFLLEKSRVLTQDEQERSYHIFYQMCKGADAAMKERFHILPLSEYKYINPLCLDAPGIDDVAEFHEVCESFRSMNLTEDEVASVWSIVSGVLLLGNVEVTATKDGGIDDAAAIEGKNLEVFKKACGLLFLDAERIREELTVKVSYAGNQEIRGRWKQEDGDMLKSSLAKAMYDKLFMWIIAVLNRSIKPPGGFKIFMGMLDIFGFEVFKNNSLEQFFINITNEMLQKNFVDIVFDRESKLYRDEGVSSKELIFTSNAEVIKILTAKNNSVLAALEDQCLAPGGSDEKFLSTCKNALKGTTKFKPAKVSPNINFLISHTVGDIQYNAEGFLFKNKDVLRAEIMEIVQQSKNPVVAQLFAGIVMEKGKMAKGQLIGSQFLSQLQSLMELINSTEPHFIRCIKPNDTKKPLDWVPSKMLIQLHALSVLEALQLRQLGYSYRRPFKEFLFQFKFIDLSASENPNLDPKEAALRLLKSSKLPSEEYQLGKTMVFLKQTGAKELTQIQRECLSSWEPLVSVLEAYYAGRRHKKQLLKKTPFIIRAQAHIRRHLVDNNVSPATVQPAF
;
A
#
# COMPACT_ATOMS: atom_id res chain seq x y z
N MET A 1 -13.33 -21.92 10.12
CA MET A 1 -13.89 -21.21 8.95
C MET A 1 -13.29 -19.81 8.70
N ALA A 2 -12.39 -19.28 9.55
CA ALA A 2 -11.88 -17.90 9.49
C ALA A 2 -10.72 -17.65 8.48
N GLY A 3 -10.60 -18.44 7.41
CA GLY A 3 -9.48 -18.34 6.46
C GLY A 3 -9.84 -18.50 4.99
N LYS A 4 -11.12 -18.64 4.64
CA LYS A 4 -11.57 -18.67 3.25
C LYS A 4 -11.78 -17.24 2.77
N THR A 5 -11.32 -16.96 1.55
CA THR A 5 -11.57 -15.68 0.87
C THR A 5 -13.07 -15.42 0.79
N THR A 6 -13.49 -14.17 0.94
CA THR A 6 -14.92 -13.86 0.87
C THR A 6 -15.47 -14.18 -0.52
N SER A 7 -16.75 -14.54 -0.62
CA SER A 7 -17.39 -14.81 -1.92
C SER A 7 -17.26 -13.64 -2.90
N GLU A 8 -17.21 -12.40 -2.40
CA GLU A 8 -17.01 -11.19 -3.20
C GLU A 8 -15.58 -11.06 -3.73
N GLU A 9 -14.57 -11.29 -2.89
CA GLU A 9 -13.17 -11.30 -3.34
C GLU A 9 -12.93 -12.38 -4.39
N LEU A 10 -13.51 -13.57 -4.24
CA LEU A 10 -13.38 -14.64 -5.23
C LEU A 10 -14.03 -14.26 -6.57
N LYS A 11 -15.20 -13.60 -6.54
CA LYS A 11 -15.86 -13.07 -7.74
C LYS A 11 -14.98 -12.03 -8.44
N THR A 12 -14.41 -11.11 -7.68
CA THR A 12 -13.49 -10.08 -8.19
C THR A 12 -12.24 -10.72 -8.80
N ALA A 13 -11.57 -11.63 -8.09
CA ALA A 13 -10.40 -12.34 -8.58
C ALA A 13 -10.70 -13.13 -9.88
N THR A 14 -11.87 -13.76 -9.97
CA THR A 14 -12.28 -14.51 -11.16
C THR A 14 -12.52 -13.58 -12.35
N ALA A 15 -13.13 -12.41 -12.14
CA ALA A 15 -13.35 -11.41 -13.20
C ALA A 15 -12.05 -10.79 -13.74
N LEU A 16 -10.96 -10.86 -12.97
CA LEU A 16 -9.64 -10.36 -13.36
C LEU A 16 -8.85 -11.34 -14.24
N LYS A 17 -9.27 -12.60 -14.34
CA LYS A 17 -8.63 -13.59 -15.21
C LYS A 17 -8.75 -13.16 -16.67
N LYS A 18 -7.63 -12.95 -17.33
CA LYS A 18 -7.55 -12.62 -18.76
C LYS A 18 -6.53 -13.51 -19.46
N ARG A 19 -6.88 -13.94 -20.68
CA ARG A 19 -5.94 -14.61 -21.58
C ARG A 19 -5.13 -13.55 -22.32
N SER A 20 -3.81 -13.68 -22.28
CA SER A 20 -2.88 -12.73 -22.91
C SER A 20 -2.03 -13.34 -24.03
N SER A 21 -1.98 -14.66 -24.16
CA SER A 21 -1.17 -15.35 -25.17
C SER A 21 -1.78 -16.69 -25.55
N ASP A 22 -1.70 -17.04 -26.83
CA ASP A 22 -2.04 -18.38 -27.29
C ASP A 22 -1.06 -19.43 -26.77
N VAL A 23 -1.58 -20.65 -26.58
CA VAL A 23 -0.81 -21.82 -26.17
C VAL A 23 -0.59 -22.69 -27.40
N HIS A 24 0.68 -22.93 -27.76
CA HIS A 24 1.04 -23.77 -28.90
C HIS A 24 1.58 -25.10 -28.38
N ALA A 25 0.66 -26.01 -28.02
CA ALA A 25 0.99 -27.31 -27.44
C ALA A 25 1.36 -28.38 -28.49
N VAL A 26 1.10 -28.11 -29.77
CA VAL A 26 1.32 -29.05 -30.88
C VAL A 26 2.45 -28.58 -31.81
N ASP A 27 3.16 -29.54 -32.40
CA ASP A 27 4.16 -29.32 -33.43
C ASP A 27 3.53 -29.08 -34.83
N HIS A 28 4.38 -28.82 -35.83
CA HIS A 28 3.94 -28.61 -37.22
C HIS A 28 3.26 -29.84 -37.85
N SER A 29 3.50 -31.04 -37.30
CA SER A 29 2.87 -32.29 -37.70
C SER A 29 1.56 -32.58 -36.95
N GLY A 30 1.17 -31.71 -36.01
CA GLY A 30 -0.03 -31.84 -35.19
C GLY A 30 0.12 -32.72 -33.95
N ASN A 31 1.33 -33.18 -33.62
CA ASN A 31 1.59 -33.97 -32.42
C ASN A 31 1.87 -33.07 -31.21
N VAL A 32 1.40 -33.46 -30.03
CA VAL A 32 1.66 -32.73 -28.78
C VAL A 32 3.13 -32.87 -28.38
N TYR A 33 3.78 -31.77 -28.00
CA TYR A 33 5.12 -31.83 -27.44
C TYR A 33 5.14 -32.69 -26.17
N LYS A 34 6.01 -33.70 -26.13
CA LYS A 34 6.09 -34.61 -24.98
C LYS A 34 6.39 -33.83 -23.70
N GLY A 35 5.52 -33.96 -22.70
CA GLY A 35 5.72 -33.28 -21.42
C GLY A 35 5.29 -31.81 -21.40
N PHE A 36 4.57 -31.33 -22.41
CA PHE A 36 4.13 -29.94 -22.47
C PHE A 36 3.20 -29.59 -21.32
N GLN A 37 3.50 -28.49 -20.62
CA GLN A 37 2.77 -28.06 -19.44
C GLN A 37 1.97 -26.79 -19.71
N ILE A 38 0.77 -26.75 -19.14
CA ILE A 38 -0.10 -25.58 -19.15
C ILE A 38 -0.57 -25.24 -17.73
N TRP A 39 -0.93 -23.97 -17.52
CA TRP A 39 -1.80 -23.59 -16.42
C TRP A 39 -3.24 -23.61 -16.90
N THR A 40 -4.17 -24.00 -16.03
CA THR A 40 -5.61 -23.90 -16.29
C THR A 40 -6.38 -23.51 -15.03
N ASP A 41 -7.51 -22.85 -15.21
CA ASP A 41 -8.42 -22.45 -14.15
C ASP A 41 -9.67 -23.33 -14.04
N LEU A 42 -9.76 -24.40 -14.85
CA LEU A 42 -10.88 -25.34 -14.88
C LEU A 42 -10.51 -26.73 -14.33
N ALA A 43 -9.39 -26.85 -13.62
CA ALA A 43 -8.93 -28.10 -13.05
C ALA A 43 -9.80 -28.58 -11.86
N PRO A 44 -9.82 -29.89 -11.56
CA PRO A 44 -10.57 -30.46 -10.44
C PRO A 44 -10.25 -29.78 -9.09
N SER A 45 -8.96 -29.58 -8.79
CA SER A 45 -8.54 -28.92 -7.54
C SER A 45 -9.03 -27.47 -7.42
N VAL A 46 -9.12 -26.73 -8.53
CA VAL A 46 -9.65 -25.36 -8.55
C VAL A 46 -11.16 -25.36 -8.31
N LYS A 47 -11.87 -26.41 -8.76
CA LYS A 47 -13.31 -26.55 -8.51
C LYS A 47 -13.61 -26.88 -7.05
N GLU A 48 -12.79 -27.72 -6.41
CA GLU A 48 -12.92 -28.05 -4.98
C GLU A 48 -12.46 -26.91 -4.07
N GLU A 49 -11.34 -26.26 -4.44
CA GLU A 49 -10.74 -25.14 -3.72
C GLU A 49 -10.58 -23.91 -4.63
N PRO A 50 -11.63 -23.08 -4.77
CA PRO A 50 -11.61 -21.92 -5.66
C PRO A 50 -10.51 -20.89 -5.37
N ASP A 51 -9.99 -20.87 -4.13
CA ASP A 51 -8.88 -20.00 -3.73
C ASP A 51 -7.57 -20.33 -4.45
N LEU A 52 -7.39 -21.56 -4.92
CA LEU A 52 -6.20 -21.99 -5.69
C LEU A 52 -6.08 -21.22 -7.02
N MET A 53 -7.22 -20.84 -7.60
CA MET A 53 -7.41 -20.16 -8.90
C MET A 53 -6.91 -20.87 -10.15
N PHE A 54 -5.75 -21.53 -10.10
CA PHE A 54 -5.10 -22.20 -11.23
C PHE A 54 -4.42 -23.49 -10.75
N ALA A 55 -4.41 -24.51 -11.61
CA ALA A 55 -3.60 -25.70 -11.44
C ALA A 55 -2.67 -25.88 -12.64
N LYS A 56 -1.52 -26.52 -12.41
CA LYS A 56 -0.59 -26.89 -13.46
C LYS A 56 -0.94 -28.28 -13.97
N CYS A 57 -0.98 -28.42 -15.28
CA CYS A 57 -1.36 -29.64 -15.95
C CYS A 57 -0.35 -30.00 -17.05
N ILE A 58 -0.28 -31.29 -17.38
CA ILE A 58 0.44 -31.82 -18.53
C ILE A 58 -0.57 -32.14 -19.63
N VAL A 59 -0.30 -31.70 -20.86
CA VAL A 59 -1.15 -31.98 -22.03
C VAL A 59 -0.86 -33.41 -22.51
N GLN A 60 -1.91 -34.19 -22.72
CA GLN A 60 -1.84 -35.58 -23.14
C GLN A 60 -1.77 -35.70 -24.66
N ALA A 61 -1.24 -36.83 -25.15
CA ALA A 61 -1.25 -37.14 -26.58
C ALA A 61 -2.68 -37.39 -27.08
N GLY A 62 -2.95 -37.08 -28.35
CA GLY A 62 -4.28 -37.25 -28.96
C GLY A 62 -5.24 -36.08 -28.72
N THR A 63 -4.73 -34.91 -28.34
CA THR A 63 -5.55 -33.72 -28.10
C THR A 63 -6.05 -33.07 -29.40
N ASP A 64 -7.28 -32.57 -29.39
CA ASP A 64 -7.85 -31.81 -30.50
C ASP A 64 -7.39 -30.34 -30.49
N LYS A 65 -7.39 -29.67 -31.66
CA LYS A 65 -7.02 -28.23 -31.75
C LYS A 65 -7.95 -27.29 -30.98
N GLY A 66 -9.13 -27.75 -30.56
CA GLY A 66 -10.13 -26.96 -29.83
C GLY A 66 -10.09 -27.16 -28.30
N ASN A 67 -10.09 -28.42 -27.85
CA ASN A 67 -10.05 -28.79 -26.44
C ASN A 67 -8.77 -29.56 -26.12
N LEU A 68 -8.09 -29.15 -25.06
CA LEU A 68 -6.90 -29.78 -24.55
C LEU A 68 -7.23 -30.88 -23.54
N THR A 69 -6.85 -32.12 -23.82
CA THR A 69 -6.90 -33.21 -22.83
C THR A 69 -5.68 -33.13 -21.92
N CYS A 70 -5.90 -32.96 -20.62
CA CYS A 70 -4.85 -32.65 -19.66
C CYS A 70 -4.94 -33.53 -18.41
N VAL A 71 -3.82 -33.75 -17.73
CA VAL A 71 -3.77 -34.35 -16.37
C VAL A 71 -3.16 -33.34 -15.41
N GLN A 72 -3.73 -33.20 -14.20
CA GLN A 72 -3.22 -32.28 -13.20
C GLN A 72 -1.94 -32.83 -12.57
N ILE A 73 -0.94 -31.96 -12.37
CA ILE A 73 0.34 -32.34 -11.74
C ILE A 73 0.67 -31.51 -10.50
N ASP A 74 0.08 -30.31 -10.36
CA ASP A 74 0.28 -29.45 -9.20
C ASP A 74 -0.98 -28.59 -8.97
N PRO A 75 -1.66 -28.72 -7.81
CA PRO A 75 -1.39 -29.66 -6.72
C PRO A 75 -1.51 -31.14 -7.12
N PRO A 76 -0.82 -32.07 -6.45
CA PRO A 76 -1.00 -33.52 -6.68
C PRO A 76 -2.35 -34.01 -6.14
N GLY A 77 -2.82 -35.18 -6.59
CA GLY A 77 -4.02 -35.85 -6.07
C GLY A 77 -5.15 -36.08 -7.08
N PHE A 78 -5.00 -35.60 -8.32
CA PHE A 78 -5.97 -35.80 -9.41
C PHE A 78 -5.25 -36.32 -10.66
N ASP A 79 -5.08 -37.64 -10.74
CA ASP A 79 -4.34 -38.30 -11.82
C ASP A 79 -5.21 -38.63 -13.04
N GLU A 80 -6.52 -38.34 -12.97
CA GLU A 80 -7.47 -38.59 -14.06
C GLU A 80 -7.39 -37.49 -15.15
N PRO A 81 -7.46 -37.87 -16.44
CA PRO A 81 -7.49 -36.91 -17.53
C PRO A 81 -8.82 -36.15 -17.59
N PHE A 82 -8.75 -34.87 -17.94
CA PHE A 82 -9.92 -34.01 -18.13
C PHE A 82 -9.72 -33.05 -19.31
N GLU A 83 -10.81 -32.49 -19.83
CA GLU A 83 -10.76 -31.53 -20.93
C GLU A 83 -10.74 -30.07 -20.47
N VAL A 84 -9.94 -29.27 -21.16
CA VAL A 84 -9.81 -27.83 -20.96
C VAL A 84 -9.93 -27.12 -22.31
N PRO A 85 -10.86 -26.18 -22.49
CA PRO A 85 -10.90 -25.34 -23.68
C PRO A 85 -9.61 -24.55 -23.84
N GLN A 86 -9.17 -24.35 -25.09
CA GLN A 86 -7.96 -23.57 -25.41
C GLN A 86 -7.95 -22.15 -24.81
N ALA A 87 -9.14 -21.56 -24.59
CA ALA A 87 -9.32 -20.25 -23.96
C ALA A 87 -8.94 -20.22 -22.47
N ASN A 88 -8.95 -21.38 -21.80
CA ASN A 88 -8.66 -21.58 -20.38
C ASN A 88 -7.30 -22.24 -20.15
N ALA A 89 -6.42 -22.18 -21.14
CA ALA A 89 -5.05 -22.67 -21.08
C ALA A 89 -4.06 -21.50 -21.20
N TRP A 90 -3.05 -21.48 -20.33
CA TRP A 90 -1.95 -20.51 -20.34
C TRP A 90 -0.59 -21.23 -20.39
N ASN A 91 0.39 -20.60 -21.05
CA ASN A 91 1.77 -21.11 -21.11
C ASN A 91 2.43 -21.18 -19.72
N VAL A 92 3.36 -22.13 -19.54
CA VAL A 92 4.12 -22.37 -18.30
C VAL A 92 5.62 -22.11 -18.50
N ASN A 93 6.28 -21.52 -17.51
CA ASN A 93 7.74 -21.35 -17.47
C ASN A 93 8.43 -22.58 -16.82
N SER A 94 8.34 -23.77 -17.44
CA SER A 94 8.65 -25.06 -16.81
C SER A 94 10.12 -25.27 -16.40
N LEU A 95 11.07 -24.62 -17.09
CA LEU A 95 12.52 -24.79 -16.88
C LEU A 95 13.17 -23.65 -16.08
N ILE A 96 12.38 -22.71 -15.55
CA ILE A 96 12.92 -21.53 -14.86
C ILE A 96 13.06 -21.81 -13.37
N ASP A 97 14.22 -21.46 -12.80
CA ASP A 97 14.40 -21.34 -11.35
C ASP A 97 14.00 -19.91 -10.92
N PRO A 98 12.89 -19.72 -10.19
CA PRO A 98 12.43 -18.37 -9.80
C PRO A 98 13.43 -17.58 -8.96
N MET A 99 14.46 -18.22 -8.41
CA MET A 99 15.49 -17.58 -7.59
C MET A 99 16.62 -16.95 -8.40
N THR A 100 16.79 -17.30 -9.69
CA THR A 100 17.88 -16.78 -10.53
C THR A 100 17.55 -15.43 -11.14
N TYR A 101 16.26 -15.10 -11.28
CA TYR A 101 15.79 -13.84 -11.86
C TYR A 101 15.28 -12.89 -10.78
N GLY A 102 15.67 -11.62 -10.86
CA GLY A 102 15.22 -10.58 -9.92
C GLY A 102 13.94 -9.86 -10.35
N ASP A 103 13.65 -9.85 -11.66
CA ASP A 103 12.58 -9.07 -12.27
C ASP A 103 11.55 -9.97 -12.95
N ILE A 104 10.26 -9.68 -12.74
CA ILE A 104 9.15 -10.44 -13.33
C ILE A 104 9.15 -10.31 -14.87
N GLY A 105 9.55 -9.16 -15.42
CA GLY A 105 9.59 -8.93 -16.86
C GLY A 105 10.68 -9.72 -17.60
N MET A 106 11.59 -10.39 -16.87
CA MET A 106 12.56 -11.31 -17.47
C MET A 106 12.00 -12.71 -17.72
N LEU A 107 10.77 -13.00 -17.28
CA LEU A 107 10.10 -14.27 -17.57
C LEU A 107 9.70 -14.34 -19.06
N PRO A 108 9.88 -15.50 -19.74
CA PRO A 108 9.40 -15.72 -21.10
C PRO A 108 7.88 -15.57 -21.21
N HIS A 109 7.15 -16.08 -20.22
CA HIS A 109 5.71 -15.92 -20.10
C HIS A 109 5.36 -15.13 -18.85
N THR A 110 4.75 -13.97 -19.03
CA THR A 110 4.30 -13.05 -17.97
C THR A 110 2.77 -13.06 -17.83
N ASN A 111 2.12 -14.17 -18.15
CA ASN A 111 0.69 -14.34 -17.90
C ASN A 111 0.41 -14.45 -16.39
N ILE A 112 -0.84 -14.20 -15.99
CA ILE A 112 -1.28 -14.18 -14.59
C ILE A 112 -0.77 -15.39 -13.78
N PRO A 113 -1.01 -16.65 -14.19
CA PRO A 113 -0.57 -17.79 -13.38
C PRO A 113 0.95 -17.93 -13.29
N CYS A 114 1.70 -17.58 -14.34
CA CYS A 114 3.17 -17.57 -14.27
C CYS A 114 3.71 -16.51 -13.30
N VAL A 115 3.12 -15.32 -13.27
CA VAL A 115 3.52 -14.26 -12.32
C VAL A 115 3.20 -14.67 -10.88
N LEU A 116 2.01 -15.24 -10.65
CA LEU A 116 1.61 -15.76 -9.34
C LEU A 116 2.57 -16.85 -8.85
N ASP A 117 2.89 -17.84 -9.69
CA ASP A 117 3.79 -18.94 -9.32
C ASP A 117 5.22 -18.45 -9.06
N PHE A 118 5.75 -17.55 -9.90
CA PHE A 118 7.07 -16.97 -9.71
C PHE A 118 7.19 -16.26 -8.35
N LEU A 119 6.19 -15.45 -7.99
CA LEU A 119 6.13 -14.78 -6.70
C LEU A 119 5.92 -15.77 -5.53
N LYS A 120 5.07 -16.79 -5.72
CA LYS A 120 4.81 -17.86 -4.73
C LYS A 120 6.10 -18.60 -4.38
N VAL A 121 6.83 -19.10 -5.38
CA VAL A 121 8.06 -19.88 -5.14
C VAL A 121 9.13 -19.04 -4.43
N ARG A 122 9.28 -17.76 -4.82
CA ARG A 122 10.22 -16.84 -4.17
C ARG A 122 9.82 -16.55 -2.72
N PHE A 123 8.54 -16.27 -2.47
CA PHE A 123 7.98 -16.07 -1.14
C PHE A 123 8.19 -17.29 -0.23
N MET A 124 7.89 -18.49 -0.73
CA MET A 124 8.08 -19.75 0.02
C MET A 124 9.56 -20.03 0.34
N LYS A 125 10.49 -19.46 -0.44
CA LYS A 125 11.94 -19.51 -0.20
C LYS A 125 12.48 -18.28 0.55
N ASN A 126 11.61 -17.48 1.19
CA ASN A 126 11.92 -16.26 1.93
C ASN A 126 12.56 -15.13 1.10
N GLN A 127 12.45 -15.16 -0.23
CA GLN A 127 12.79 -14.02 -1.08
C GLN A 127 11.52 -13.23 -1.38
N ILE A 128 11.24 -12.24 -0.52
CA ILE A 128 9.98 -11.47 -0.57
C ILE A 128 10.00 -10.27 -1.50
N TYR A 129 11.18 -9.84 -1.93
CA TYR A 129 11.35 -8.69 -2.82
C TYR A 129 11.60 -9.14 -4.25
N THR A 130 10.88 -8.54 -5.19
CA THR A 130 10.96 -8.85 -6.62
C THR A 130 10.71 -7.57 -7.42
N THR A 131 11.53 -7.26 -8.42
CA THR A 131 11.28 -6.07 -9.26
C THR A 131 10.28 -6.39 -10.37
N ALA A 132 9.55 -5.35 -10.77
CA ALA A 132 8.81 -5.27 -12.02
C ALA A 132 9.04 -3.85 -12.49
N ASP A 133 10.25 -3.56 -12.98
CA ASP A 133 10.74 -2.18 -13.16
C ASP A 133 9.69 -1.25 -13.80
N PRO A 134 9.51 -0.01 -13.29
CA PRO A 134 10.26 0.61 -12.18
C PRO A 134 9.80 0.22 -10.77
N LEU A 135 8.90 -0.76 -10.62
CA LEU A 135 8.32 -1.13 -9.33
C LEU A 135 9.20 -2.15 -8.61
N VAL A 136 9.16 -2.12 -7.28
CA VAL A 136 9.56 -3.26 -6.44
C VAL A 136 8.36 -3.79 -5.67
N VAL A 137 8.06 -5.07 -5.86
CA VAL A 137 7.05 -5.80 -5.10
C VAL A 137 7.69 -6.33 -3.81
N ALA A 138 7.02 -6.10 -2.68
CA ALA A 138 7.42 -6.59 -1.37
C ALA A 138 6.27 -7.36 -0.72
N ILE A 139 6.42 -8.68 -0.55
CA ILE A 139 5.36 -9.54 0.01
C ILE A 139 5.56 -9.70 1.52
N ASN A 140 4.54 -9.44 2.33
CA ASN A 140 4.68 -9.49 3.79
C ASN A 140 5.00 -10.92 4.29
N PRO A 141 6.15 -11.18 4.93
CA PRO A 141 6.50 -12.50 5.45
C PRO A 141 5.79 -12.86 6.76
N PHE A 142 5.18 -11.90 7.47
CA PHE A 142 4.64 -12.04 8.83
C PHE A 142 5.62 -12.60 9.88
N ARG A 143 6.93 -12.52 9.59
CA ARG A 143 8.03 -12.85 10.50
C ARG A 143 9.27 -12.07 10.11
N ASP A 144 10.17 -11.84 11.07
CA ASP A 144 11.49 -11.31 10.76
C ASP A 144 12.31 -12.38 10.01
N LEU A 145 12.85 -12.00 8.86
CA LEU A 145 13.72 -12.84 8.03
C LEU A 145 15.21 -12.58 8.30
N GLY A 146 15.55 -11.60 9.14
CA GLY A 146 16.92 -11.17 9.40
C GLY A 146 17.59 -10.50 8.18
N ASN A 147 16.82 -10.13 7.16
CA ASN A 147 17.30 -9.52 5.92
C ASN A 147 17.32 -7.99 5.93
N THR A 148 16.98 -7.38 7.07
CA THR A 148 16.98 -5.92 7.26
C THR A 148 17.88 -5.48 8.42
N THR A 149 18.81 -6.34 8.84
CA THR A 149 19.79 -6.01 9.90
C THR A 149 20.83 -5.00 9.41
N LEU A 150 21.67 -4.50 10.32
CA LEU A 150 22.75 -3.58 9.96
C LEU A 150 23.73 -4.18 8.94
N ASP A 151 24.03 -5.49 9.04
CA ASP A 151 24.88 -6.19 8.07
C ASP A 151 24.31 -6.14 6.64
N TRP A 152 22.99 -6.26 6.51
CA TRP A 152 22.31 -6.12 5.22
C TRP A 152 22.34 -4.68 4.72
N ILE A 153 22.15 -3.69 5.60
CA ILE A 153 22.26 -2.27 5.23
C ILE A 153 23.67 -1.98 4.69
N VAL A 154 24.71 -2.38 5.43
CA VAL A 154 26.12 -2.21 5.03
C VAL A 154 26.40 -2.92 3.71
N ARG A 155 25.94 -4.16 3.55
CA ARG A 155 26.09 -4.92 2.30
C ARG A 155 25.49 -4.17 1.11
N TYR A 156 24.25 -3.70 1.20
CA TYR A 156 23.60 -2.99 0.10
C TYR A 156 24.18 -1.61 -0.14
N ARG A 157 24.72 -0.93 0.88
CA ARG A 157 25.38 0.37 0.76
C ARG A 157 26.75 0.29 0.10
N ASP A 158 27.58 -0.68 0.50
CA ASP A 158 29.02 -0.67 0.18
C ASP A 158 29.43 -1.57 -0.98
N THR A 159 28.55 -2.49 -1.41
CA THR A 159 28.85 -3.35 -2.56
C THR A 159 29.07 -2.50 -3.81
N PHE A 160 30.21 -2.67 -4.50
CA PHE A 160 30.55 -1.88 -5.70
C PHE A 160 29.52 -2.04 -6.82
N ASP A 161 29.10 -3.28 -7.09
CA ASP A 161 28.15 -3.59 -8.15
C ASP A 161 26.78 -3.99 -7.59
N LEU A 162 25.84 -3.05 -7.65
CA LEU A 162 24.46 -3.26 -7.23
C LEU A 162 23.76 -4.38 -8.00
N SER A 163 24.08 -4.57 -9.29
CA SER A 163 23.36 -5.52 -10.15
C SER A 163 23.53 -6.98 -9.73
N LYS A 164 24.56 -7.27 -8.92
CA LYS A 164 24.83 -8.61 -8.36
C LYS A 164 24.04 -8.90 -7.08
N LEU A 165 23.33 -7.93 -6.54
CA LEU A 165 22.49 -8.10 -5.37
C LEU A 165 21.06 -8.46 -5.78
N ALA A 166 20.39 -9.26 -4.95
CA ALA A 166 18.98 -9.54 -5.15
C ALA A 166 18.14 -8.26 -4.98
N PRO A 167 16.91 -8.22 -5.51
CA PRO A 167 15.97 -7.14 -5.21
C PRO A 167 15.78 -6.96 -3.70
N HIS A 168 15.65 -5.71 -3.25
CA HIS A 168 15.42 -5.34 -1.86
C HIS A 168 14.87 -3.91 -1.75
N VAL A 169 14.26 -3.53 -0.62
CA VAL A 169 13.93 -2.12 -0.34
C VAL A 169 15.18 -1.22 -0.27
N PHE A 170 16.31 -1.79 0.14
CA PHE A 170 17.61 -1.11 0.16
C PHE A 170 18.17 -0.88 -1.25
N TYR A 171 17.76 -1.71 -2.22
CA TYR A 171 18.09 -1.50 -3.61
C TYR A 171 17.47 -0.20 -4.11
N THR A 172 16.19 0.03 -3.80
CA THR A 172 15.47 1.27 -4.08
C THR A 172 16.06 2.45 -3.32
N ALA A 173 16.33 2.29 -2.03
CA ALA A 173 16.93 3.33 -1.20
C ALA A 173 18.29 3.81 -1.75
N ARG A 174 19.18 2.87 -2.12
CA ARG A 174 20.46 3.22 -2.72
C ARG A 174 20.31 3.91 -4.07
N ARG A 175 19.50 3.36 -4.99
CA ARG A 175 19.28 3.98 -6.31
C ARG A 175 18.72 5.40 -6.20
N ALA A 176 17.77 5.62 -5.30
CA ALA A 176 17.23 6.95 -5.05
C ALA A 176 18.33 7.89 -4.53
N LEU A 177 19.10 7.48 -3.51
CA LEU A 177 20.17 8.32 -2.95
C LEU A 177 21.29 8.60 -3.96
N ASP A 178 21.69 7.60 -4.75
CA ASP A 178 22.69 7.75 -5.80
C ASP A 178 22.21 8.78 -6.84
N ASN A 179 20.97 8.71 -7.31
CA ASN A 179 20.38 9.68 -8.25
C ASN A 179 20.28 11.09 -7.65
N LEU A 180 19.87 11.19 -6.38
CA LEU A 180 19.77 12.45 -5.64
C LEU A 180 21.07 13.25 -5.71
N HIS A 181 22.21 12.58 -5.52
CA HIS A 181 23.52 13.23 -5.48
C HIS A 181 24.24 13.26 -6.82
N ALA A 182 24.01 12.29 -7.71
CA ALA A 182 24.65 12.25 -9.02
C ALA A 182 24.08 13.32 -9.97
N VAL A 183 22.76 13.55 -9.91
CA VAL A 183 22.05 14.46 -10.84
C VAL A 183 21.53 15.72 -10.11
N ASN A 184 21.69 15.81 -8.79
CA ASN A 184 21.19 16.92 -7.97
C ASN A 184 19.69 17.18 -8.18
N LYS A 185 18.88 16.11 -8.17
CA LYS A 185 17.43 16.19 -8.35
C LYS A 185 16.72 15.45 -7.22
N SER A 186 15.74 16.09 -6.61
CA SER A 186 14.92 15.49 -5.55
C SER A 186 14.29 14.19 -6.00
N GLN A 187 14.21 13.24 -5.08
CA GLN A 187 13.68 11.90 -5.32
C GLN A 187 12.50 11.70 -4.36
N THR A 188 11.56 10.80 -4.68
CA THR A 188 10.50 10.40 -3.73
C THR A 188 10.30 8.89 -3.76
N ILE A 189 10.38 8.23 -2.61
CA ILE A 189 10.02 6.81 -2.47
C ILE A 189 8.56 6.72 -2.00
N ILE A 190 7.71 6.07 -2.81
CA ILE A 190 6.29 5.91 -2.55
C ILE A 190 6.03 4.45 -2.16
N VAL A 191 5.63 4.23 -0.92
CA VAL A 191 5.27 2.91 -0.39
C VAL A 191 3.74 2.80 -0.34
N SER A 192 3.21 1.77 -0.98
CA SER A 192 1.76 1.58 -1.18
C SER A 192 1.36 0.12 -1.03
N GLY A 193 0.09 -0.14 -0.72
CA GLY A 193 -0.39 -1.48 -0.37
C GLY A 193 -1.62 -1.41 0.55
N GLU A 194 -2.38 -2.49 0.64
CA GLU A 194 -3.51 -2.57 1.58
C GLU A 194 -3.05 -2.53 3.04
N SER A 195 -4.01 -2.43 3.98
CA SER A 195 -3.70 -2.49 5.40
C SER A 195 -3.11 -3.86 5.78
N GLY A 196 -1.98 -3.85 6.49
CA GLY A 196 -1.23 -5.05 6.86
C GLY A 196 -0.26 -5.57 5.79
N ALA A 197 -0.09 -4.88 4.66
CA ALA A 197 0.84 -5.31 3.60
C ALA A 197 2.34 -5.08 3.92
N GLY A 198 2.67 -4.32 4.98
CA GLY A 198 4.07 -4.04 5.38
C GLY A 198 4.63 -2.68 4.95
N LYS A 199 3.76 -1.69 4.65
CA LYS A 199 4.18 -0.34 4.23
C LYS A 199 5.05 0.38 5.26
N THR A 200 4.53 0.51 6.49
CA THR A 200 5.21 1.18 7.60
C THR A 200 6.55 0.52 7.91
N GLU A 201 6.62 -0.81 7.87
CA GLU A 201 7.85 -1.57 8.07
C GLU A 201 8.87 -1.32 6.94
N ALA A 202 8.45 -1.31 5.67
CA ALA A 202 9.34 -0.95 4.56
C ALA A 202 9.85 0.50 4.70
N THR A 203 9.01 1.44 5.10
CA THR A 203 9.40 2.83 5.37
C THR A 203 10.45 2.91 6.50
N LYS A 204 10.23 2.21 7.63
CA LYS A 204 11.19 2.14 8.74
C LYS A 204 12.52 1.53 8.32
N GLN A 205 12.49 0.47 7.51
CA GLN A 205 13.70 -0.17 6.97
C GLN A 205 14.50 0.81 6.10
N ILE A 206 13.85 1.57 5.23
CA ILE A 206 14.51 2.56 4.37
C ILE A 206 15.04 3.74 5.19
N MET A 207 14.31 4.21 6.21
CA MET A 207 14.81 5.22 7.13
C MET A 207 16.07 4.74 7.88
N ARG A 208 16.09 3.48 8.36
CA ARG A 208 17.27 2.87 8.98
C ARG A 208 18.45 2.77 8.01
N TYR A 209 18.19 2.51 6.73
CA TYR A 209 19.22 2.53 5.69
C TYR A 209 19.80 3.94 5.52
N PHE A 210 18.95 4.98 5.41
CA PHE A 210 19.42 6.36 5.29
C PHE A 210 20.14 6.86 6.54
N ALA A 211 19.75 6.40 7.73
CA ALA A 211 20.42 6.76 8.99
C ALA A 211 21.83 6.14 9.15
N ALA A 212 22.16 5.10 8.37
CA ALA A 212 23.42 4.36 8.50
C ALA A 212 24.57 4.98 7.69
N ALA A 213 25.35 5.83 8.35
CA ALA A 213 26.51 6.50 7.76
C ALA A 213 27.75 5.59 7.60
N LYS A 214 28.58 5.82 6.57
CA LYS A 214 29.92 5.20 6.47
C LYS A 214 30.94 5.81 7.45
N THR A 215 30.81 7.11 7.73
CA THR A 215 31.79 7.87 8.54
C THR A 215 31.07 8.60 9.68
N GLY A 216 31.52 8.39 10.92
CA GLY A 216 30.79 8.74 12.16
C GLY A 216 30.79 10.22 12.59
N SER A 217 31.15 11.17 11.73
CA SER A 217 31.29 12.59 12.09
C SER A 217 30.04 13.42 11.75
N MET A 218 28.87 13.03 12.24
CA MET A 218 27.62 13.78 12.03
C MET A 218 26.90 14.10 13.34
N ASP A 219 26.16 15.21 13.36
CA ASP A 219 25.26 15.53 14.45
C ASP A 219 24.07 14.55 14.44
N LEU A 220 24.10 13.60 15.37
CA LEU A 220 23.07 12.57 15.50
C LEU A 220 21.81 13.10 16.18
N ARG A 221 21.78 14.33 16.73
CA ARG A 221 20.61 14.85 17.47
C ARG A 221 19.37 14.92 16.57
N ILE A 222 19.51 15.52 15.38
CA ILE A 222 18.41 15.65 14.43
C ILE A 222 17.96 14.28 13.92
N GLN A 223 18.93 13.40 13.59
CA GLN A 223 18.63 12.03 13.17
C GLN A 223 17.85 11.27 14.26
N ASN A 224 18.28 11.36 15.52
CA ASN A 224 17.63 10.67 16.64
C ASN A 224 16.21 11.20 16.86
N ALA A 225 15.98 12.52 16.75
CA ALA A 225 14.64 13.10 16.84
C ALA A 225 13.71 12.59 15.72
N ILE A 226 14.22 12.47 14.49
CA ILE A 226 13.47 11.92 13.34
C ILE A 226 13.12 10.44 13.58
N MET A 227 14.05 9.66 14.13
CA MET A 227 13.82 8.24 14.40
C MET A 227 12.84 8.04 15.58
N ALA A 228 12.98 8.84 16.63
CA ALA A 228 12.11 8.85 17.82
C ALA A 228 10.69 9.34 17.52
N ALA A 229 10.47 10.07 16.42
CA ALA A 229 9.14 10.46 16.00
C ALA A 229 8.25 9.27 15.60
N ASN A 230 8.83 8.12 15.20
CA ASN A 230 8.03 6.98 14.73
C ASN A 230 7.12 6.40 15.83
N PRO A 231 7.61 6.02 17.04
CA PRO A 231 6.74 5.57 18.12
C PRO A 231 5.60 6.55 18.45
N VAL A 232 5.90 7.86 18.48
CA VAL A 232 4.91 8.90 18.78
C VAL A 232 3.86 9.02 17.66
N LEU A 233 4.28 9.02 16.40
CA LEU A 233 3.38 9.07 15.26
C LEU A 233 2.48 7.83 15.18
N GLU A 234 3.03 6.65 15.49
CA GLU A 234 2.26 5.40 15.56
C GLU A 234 1.29 5.41 16.74
N ALA A 235 1.71 5.90 17.91
CA ALA A 235 0.85 5.99 19.08
C ALA A 235 -0.40 6.88 18.84
N PHE A 236 -0.20 8.06 18.25
CA PHE A 236 -1.27 9.03 18.02
C PHE A 236 -2.04 8.83 16.70
N GLY A 237 -1.43 8.19 15.71
CA GLY A 237 -1.96 8.09 14.36
C GLY A 237 -2.30 6.66 13.90
N ASN A 238 -1.90 5.63 14.65
CA ASN A 238 -2.23 4.24 14.33
C ASN A 238 -3.23 3.66 15.34
N ALA A 239 -3.98 2.66 14.87
CA ALA A 239 -4.96 1.95 15.67
C ALA A 239 -5.05 0.48 15.26
N LYS A 240 -5.62 -0.35 16.15
CA LYS A 240 -5.92 -1.74 15.82
C LYS A 240 -7.23 -1.84 15.06
N THR A 241 -7.15 -2.45 13.88
CA THR A 241 -8.27 -2.79 13.00
C THR A 241 -8.39 -4.30 12.86
N ILE A 242 -9.46 -4.79 12.23
CA ILE A 242 -9.58 -6.21 11.89
C ILE A 242 -8.45 -6.66 10.94
N ARG A 243 -8.00 -5.79 10.03
CA ARG A 243 -7.00 -6.11 8.99
C ARG A 243 -5.56 -6.03 9.49
N ASN A 244 -5.27 -5.08 10.38
CA ASN A 244 -3.92 -4.82 10.90
C ASN A 244 -3.99 -4.31 12.35
N ASN A 245 -3.14 -4.85 13.22
CA ASN A 245 -3.11 -4.49 14.63
C ASN A 245 -2.46 -3.12 14.88
N ASN A 246 -1.63 -2.63 13.96
CA ASN A 246 -0.96 -1.34 13.99
C ASN A 246 -1.21 -0.60 12.66
N SER A 247 -2.48 -0.28 12.39
CA SER A 247 -2.92 0.32 11.12
C SER A 247 -2.79 1.83 11.17
N SER A 248 -1.97 2.42 10.31
CA SER A 248 -1.92 3.88 10.14
C SER A 248 -3.25 4.43 9.62
N ARG A 249 -3.80 5.41 10.33
CA ARG A 249 -5.06 6.10 10.02
C ARG A 249 -4.84 7.55 9.62
N PHE A 250 -3.65 7.85 9.10
CA PHE A 250 -3.24 9.11 8.50
C PHE A 250 -2.25 8.80 7.36
N GLY A 251 -2.17 9.69 6.37
CA GLY A 251 -1.11 9.67 5.37
C GLY A 251 0.13 10.40 5.89
N ARG A 252 1.32 9.84 5.65
CA ARG A 252 2.59 10.41 6.11
C ARG A 252 3.50 10.71 4.94
N PHE A 253 3.89 11.96 4.79
CA PHE A 253 4.93 12.39 3.86
C PHE A 253 6.13 12.94 4.63
N MET A 254 7.34 12.51 4.26
CA MET A 254 8.58 12.99 4.85
C MET A 254 9.49 13.57 3.78
N GLN A 255 10.19 14.65 4.09
CA GLN A 255 11.32 15.15 3.29
C GLN A 255 12.57 14.98 4.12
N LEU A 256 13.59 14.32 3.59
CA LEU A 256 14.84 14.05 4.29
C LEU A 256 16.01 14.67 3.52
N ASP A 257 16.93 15.31 4.23
CA ASP A 257 18.26 15.66 3.72
C ASP A 257 19.23 14.59 4.18
N VAL A 258 19.63 13.71 3.26
CA VAL A 258 20.51 12.58 3.52
C VAL A 258 21.91 12.90 2.99
N GLY A 259 22.92 12.64 3.80
CA GLY A 259 24.31 12.79 3.39
C GLY A 259 24.71 11.79 2.29
N ARG A 260 25.68 12.17 1.45
CA ARG A 260 26.21 11.33 0.36
C ARG A 260 26.69 9.95 0.81
N GLU A 261 27.22 9.87 2.02
CA GLU A 261 27.73 8.62 2.62
C GLU A 261 26.75 8.03 3.65
N GLY A 262 25.49 8.43 3.59
CA GLY A 262 24.46 8.15 4.59
C GLY A 262 24.41 9.19 5.72
N GLY A 263 23.45 9.00 6.63
CA GLY A 263 23.08 9.88 7.74
C GLY A 263 22.04 10.94 7.37
N ILE A 264 21.06 11.13 8.23
CA ILE A 264 19.99 12.11 8.04
C ILE A 264 20.38 13.42 8.74
N LYS A 265 20.57 14.49 7.98
CA LYS A 265 20.95 15.81 8.49
C LYS A 265 19.76 16.66 8.90
N PHE A 266 18.71 16.66 8.07
CA PHE A 266 17.49 17.42 8.30
C PHE A 266 16.28 16.60 7.86
N GLY A 267 15.12 16.97 8.37
CA GLY A 267 13.87 16.30 8.06
C GLY A 267 12.68 17.24 8.06
N SER A 268 11.57 16.79 7.48
CA SER A 268 10.24 17.30 7.81
C SER A 268 9.25 16.16 7.72
N VAL A 269 8.25 16.19 8.58
CA VAL A 269 7.13 15.25 8.59
C VAL A 269 5.86 16.04 8.35
N VAL A 270 5.03 15.56 7.42
CA VAL A 270 3.71 16.08 7.12
C VAL A 270 2.74 14.91 7.28
N ALA A 271 1.82 15.03 8.24
CA ALA A 271 0.67 14.15 8.33
C ALA A 271 -0.53 14.81 7.65
N PHE A 272 -1.37 13.99 7.02
CA PHE A 272 -2.63 14.44 6.42
C PHE A 272 -3.71 13.38 6.60
N LEU A 273 -4.96 13.83 6.64
CA LEU A 273 -6.15 12.97 6.68
C LEU A 273 -6.17 11.98 7.86
N LEU A 274 -5.98 12.48 9.08
CA LEU A 274 -6.24 11.69 10.29
C LEU A 274 -7.73 11.29 10.35
N GLU A 275 -8.01 10.01 10.60
CA GLU A 275 -9.38 9.50 10.75
C GLU A 275 -10.00 9.98 12.08
N LYS A 276 -10.63 11.15 12.06
CA LYS A 276 -11.19 11.79 13.26
C LYS A 276 -12.31 10.98 13.91
N SER A 277 -13.12 10.28 13.12
CA SER A 277 -14.24 9.46 13.61
C SER A 277 -13.81 8.38 14.60
N ARG A 278 -12.58 7.85 14.44
CA ARG A 278 -12.02 6.82 15.33
C ARG A 278 -11.78 7.29 16.77
N VAL A 279 -11.68 8.60 17.01
CA VAL A 279 -11.63 9.16 18.38
C VAL A 279 -12.93 8.89 19.12
N LEU A 280 -14.07 8.87 18.43
CA LEU A 280 -15.39 8.81 19.05
C LEU A 280 -15.95 7.39 19.15
N THR A 281 -15.84 6.62 18.06
CA THR A 281 -16.47 5.31 17.92
C THR A 281 -15.57 4.35 17.16
N GLN A 282 -15.68 3.07 17.46
CA GLN A 282 -14.94 1.99 16.84
C GLN A 282 -15.85 0.77 16.67
N ASP A 283 -15.59 -0.03 15.64
CA ASP A 283 -16.26 -1.32 15.47
C ASP A 283 -15.88 -2.29 16.61
N GLU A 284 -16.73 -3.28 16.88
CA GLU A 284 -16.63 -4.19 18.04
C GLU A 284 -15.26 -4.86 18.19
N GLN A 285 -14.61 -5.20 17.07
CA GLN A 285 -13.30 -5.85 17.02
C GLN A 285 -12.16 -4.88 16.75
N GLU A 286 -12.36 -3.58 16.89
CA GLU A 286 -11.36 -2.55 16.64
C GLU A 286 -11.07 -1.71 17.90
N ARG A 287 -9.89 -1.09 17.91
CA ARG A 287 -9.46 -0.14 18.94
C ARG A 287 -9.49 1.28 18.40
N SER A 288 -9.52 2.23 19.32
CA SER A 288 -9.14 3.62 19.04
C SER A 288 -7.60 3.73 18.87
N TYR A 289 -7.08 4.95 18.85
CA TYR A 289 -5.63 5.20 18.75
C TYR A 289 -4.87 4.61 19.94
N HIS A 290 -3.67 4.08 19.68
CA HIS A 290 -2.88 3.35 20.67
C HIS A 290 -2.57 4.20 21.92
N ILE A 291 -2.36 5.51 21.74
CA ILE A 291 -2.03 6.44 22.82
C ILE A 291 -3.03 6.43 23.98
N PHE A 292 -4.33 6.19 23.73
CA PHE A 292 -5.33 6.11 24.79
C PHE A 292 -5.12 4.86 25.67
N TYR A 293 -4.81 3.73 25.06
CA TYR A 293 -4.56 2.46 25.75
C TYR A 293 -3.22 2.50 26.49
N GLN A 294 -2.19 3.02 25.82
CA GLN A 294 -0.85 3.23 26.38
C GLN A 294 -0.92 4.12 27.62
N MET A 295 -1.60 5.28 27.56
CA MET A 295 -1.77 6.18 28.70
C MET A 295 -2.53 5.51 29.86
N CYS A 296 -3.71 4.95 29.61
CA CYS A 296 -4.54 4.40 30.69
C CYS A 296 -3.90 3.18 31.38
N LYS A 297 -3.16 2.35 30.63
CA LYS A 297 -2.47 1.17 31.18
C LYS A 297 -1.11 1.54 31.80
N GLY A 298 -0.33 2.37 31.12
CA GLY A 298 1.07 2.67 31.45
C GLY A 298 1.29 3.82 32.44
N ALA A 299 0.33 4.74 32.62
CA ALA A 299 0.46 5.85 33.56
C ALA A 299 0.63 5.36 35.01
N ASP A 300 1.53 6.00 35.74
CA ASP A 300 1.74 5.76 37.17
C ASP A 300 0.56 6.31 38.02
N ALA A 301 0.56 5.99 39.32
CA ALA A 301 -0.53 6.39 40.21
C ALA A 301 -0.65 7.92 40.33
N ALA A 302 0.48 8.64 40.34
CA ALA A 302 0.51 10.09 40.45
C ALA A 302 -0.08 10.76 39.20
N MET A 303 0.24 10.27 38.00
CA MET A 303 -0.31 10.73 36.74
C MET A 303 -1.80 10.39 36.63
N LYS A 304 -2.21 9.21 37.08
CA LYS A 304 -3.63 8.80 37.11
C LYS A 304 -4.47 9.72 37.99
N GLU A 305 -3.98 10.06 39.17
CA GLU A 305 -4.65 11.02 40.07
C GLU A 305 -4.64 12.44 39.48
N ARG A 306 -3.47 12.91 39.02
CA ARG A 306 -3.29 14.27 38.46
C ARG A 306 -4.22 14.56 37.28
N PHE A 307 -4.36 13.60 36.36
CA PHE A 307 -5.14 13.78 35.14
C PHE A 307 -6.51 13.09 35.17
N HIS A 308 -6.95 12.59 36.32
CA HIS A 308 -8.23 11.91 36.48
C HIS A 308 -8.43 10.74 35.48
N ILE A 309 -7.38 9.94 35.29
CA ILE A 309 -7.39 8.82 34.34
C ILE A 309 -8.22 7.68 34.93
N LEU A 310 -9.26 7.29 34.20
CA LEU A 310 -10.13 6.18 34.54
C LEU A 310 -9.65 4.87 33.88
N PRO A 311 -10.11 3.71 34.35
CA PRO A 311 -9.97 2.45 33.61
C PRO A 311 -10.56 2.55 32.20
N LEU A 312 -9.95 1.84 31.23
CA LEU A 312 -10.36 1.90 29.83
C LEU A 312 -11.85 1.58 29.59
N SER A 313 -12.41 0.64 30.36
CA SER A 313 -13.82 0.25 30.27
C SER A 313 -14.81 1.32 30.72
N GLU A 314 -14.33 2.38 31.39
CA GLU A 314 -15.16 3.47 31.91
C GLU A 314 -15.24 4.67 30.95
N TYR A 315 -14.56 4.63 29.81
CA TYR A 315 -14.61 5.71 28.82
C TYR A 315 -15.59 5.40 27.68
N LYS A 316 -16.57 6.28 27.45
CA LYS A 316 -17.56 6.15 26.36
C LYS A 316 -16.91 6.08 24.97
N TYR A 317 -15.81 6.81 24.78
CA TYR A 317 -15.07 6.87 23.51
C TYR A 317 -14.16 5.67 23.26
N ILE A 318 -14.03 4.75 24.22
CA ILE A 318 -13.24 3.53 24.09
C ILE A 318 -14.19 2.34 23.99
N ASN A 319 -14.04 1.55 22.93
CA ASN A 319 -14.73 0.27 22.81
C ASN A 319 -14.29 -0.69 23.94
N PRO A 320 -15.18 -1.03 24.90
CA PRO A 320 -14.82 -1.88 26.03
C PRO A 320 -14.64 -3.37 25.64
N LEU A 321 -15.10 -3.76 24.46
CA LEU A 321 -15.01 -5.15 23.96
C LEU A 321 -13.62 -5.49 23.40
N CYS A 322 -12.82 -4.48 23.04
CA CYS A 322 -11.49 -4.67 22.45
C CYS A 322 -10.47 -3.75 23.13
N LEU A 323 -9.91 -4.17 24.27
CA LEU A 323 -8.91 -3.39 25.01
C LEU A 323 -7.46 -3.80 24.72
N ASP A 324 -7.26 -5.03 24.25
CA ASP A 324 -5.94 -5.61 23.98
C ASP A 324 -5.73 -5.86 22.49
N ALA A 325 -4.47 -5.73 22.05
CA ALA A 325 -4.07 -6.06 20.70
C ALA A 325 -2.98 -7.15 20.71
N PRO A 326 -3.15 -8.25 19.95
CA PRO A 326 -2.15 -9.30 19.89
C PRO A 326 -0.79 -8.78 19.41
N GLY A 327 0.26 -9.07 20.18
CA GLY A 327 1.64 -8.68 19.88
C GLY A 327 2.00 -7.24 20.22
N ILE A 328 1.13 -6.51 20.92
CA ILE A 328 1.36 -5.14 21.39
C ILE A 328 1.35 -5.14 22.91
N ASP A 329 2.40 -4.59 23.51
CA ASP A 329 2.47 -4.29 24.94
C ASP A 329 2.31 -2.78 25.12
N ASP A 330 1.07 -2.34 25.38
CA ASP A 330 0.74 -0.92 25.49
C ASP A 330 1.51 -0.25 26.67
N VAL A 331 1.94 -0.99 27.69
CA VAL A 331 2.72 -0.45 28.82
C VAL A 331 4.16 -0.20 28.41
N ALA A 332 4.79 -1.16 27.73
CA ALA A 332 6.14 -0.96 27.20
C ALA A 332 6.20 0.19 26.19
N GLU A 333 5.23 0.25 25.27
CA GLU A 333 5.15 1.32 24.27
C GLU A 333 4.88 2.69 24.90
N PHE A 334 4.13 2.78 26.01
CA PHE A 334 3.94 4.04 26.74
C PHE A 334 5.27 4.63 27.22
N HIS A 335 6.16 3.79 27.76
CA HIS A 335 7.49 4.23 28.21
C HIS A 335 8.36 4.66 27.02
N GLU A 336 8.32 3.92 25.91
CA GLU A 336 9.03 4.28 24.67
C GLU A 336 8.55 5.63 24.11
N VAL A 337 7.24 5.90 24.14
CA VAL A 337 6.66 7.19 23.74
C VAL A 337 7.12 8.33 24.66
N CYS A 338 7.19 8.09 25.97
CA CYS A 338 7.70 9.09 26.93
C CYS A 338 9.17 9.44 26.67
N GLU A 339 10.02 8.45 26.39
CA GLU A 339 11.42 8.67 26.01
C GLU A 339 11.55 9.38 24.65
N SER A 340 10.65 9.06 23.73
CA SER A 340 10.60 9.67 22.41
C SER A 340 10.25 11.17 22.48
N PHE A 341 9.31 11.58 23.34
CA PHE A 341 9.01 13.00 23.55
C PHE A 341 10.23 13.80 24.02
N ARG A 342 11.05 13.24 24.92
CA ARG A 342 12.30 13.87 25.36
C ARG A 342 13.29 14.01 24.20
N SER A 343 13.40 12.97 23.37
CA SER A 343 14.27 12.97 22.17
C SER A 343 13.81 13.97 21.10
N MET A 344 12.51 14.30 21.08
CA MET A 344 11.92 15.33 20.23
C MET A 344 12.05 16.75 20.80
N ASN A 345 12.76 16.92 21.91
CA ASN A 345 12.96 18.18 22.62
C ASN A 345 11.66 18.82 23.14
N LEU A 346 10.68 18.02 23.56
CA LEU A 346 9.54 18.53 24.34
C LEU A 346 9.96 18.69 25.80
N THR A 347 9.55 19.81 26.40
CA THR A 347 9.72 20.05 27.84
C THR A 347 8.76 19.19 28.65
N GLU A 348 9.08 18.92 29.91
CA GLU A 348 8.20 18.14 30.80
C GLU A 348 6.83 18.83 31.01
N ASP A 349 6.76 20.17 30.94
CA ASP A 349 5.51 20.93 30.98
C ASP A 349 4.65 20.74 29.72
N GLU A 350 5.28 20.71 28.55
CA GLU A 350 4.61 20.38 27.29
C GLU A 350 4.11 18.94 27.29
N VAL A 351 4.93 17.98 27.74
CA VAL A 351 4.54 16.56 27.87
C VAL A 351 3.36 16.41 28.84
N ALA A 352 3.40 17.06 30.00
CA ALA A 352 2.28 17.07 30.93
C ALA A 352 1.01 17.68 30.32
N SER A 353 1.15 18.74 29.51
CA SER A 353 0.02 19.35 28.80
C SER A 353 -0.56 18.40 27.74
N VAL A 354 0.28 17.67 27.00
CA VAL A 354 -0.15 16.64 26.02
C VAL A 354 -1.01 15.59 26.73
N TRP A 355 -0.53 15.01 27.83
CA TRP A 355 -1.28 13.99 28.58
C TRP A 355 -2.57 14.53 29.20
N SER A 356 -2.55 15.77 29.72
CA SER A 356 -3.75 16.46 30.21
C SER A 356 -4.81 16.58 29.12
N ILE A 357 -4.43 16.99 27.91
CA ILE A 357 -5.36 17.12 26.78
C ILE A 357 -5.91 15.75 26.37
N VAL A 358 -5.07 14.71 26.30
CA VAL A 358 -5.51 13.33 25.96
C VAL A 358 -6.54 12.82 26.97
N SER A 359 -6.28 12.98 28.28
CA SER A 359 -7.25 12.63 29.33
C SER A 359 -8.53 13.47 29.25
N GLY A 360 -8.40 14.78 29.00
CA GLY A 360 -9.53 15.69 28.82
C GLY A 360 -10.44 15.30 27.64
N VAL A 361 -9.86 14.86 26.52
CA VAL A 361 -10.61 14.35 25.36
C VAL A 361 -11.40 13.09 25.72
N LEU A 362 -10.79 12.14 26.43
CA LEU A 362 -11.47 10.93 26.88
C LEU A 362 -12.62 11.25 27.86
N LEU A 363 -12.35 12.10 28.86
CA LEU A 363 -13.32 12.44 29.89
C LEU A 363 -14.49 13.26 29.34
N LEU A 364 -14.26 14.11 28.34
CA LEU A 364 -15.33 14.86 27.67
C LEU A 364 -16.33 13.92 26.97
N GLY A 365 -15.87 12.76 26.51
CA GLY A 365 -16.74 11.73 25.94
C GLY A 365 -17.77 11.17 26.93
N ASN A 366 -17.41 11.10 28.22
CA ASN A 366 -18.27 10.60 29.29
C ASN A 366 -19.36 11.59 29.71
N VAL A 367 -19.28 12.85 29.27
CA VAL A 367 -20.31 13.84 29.55
C VAL A 367 -21.54 13.54 28.71
N GLU A 368 -22.64 13.20 29.37
CA GLU A 368 -23.94 13.02 28.72
C GLU A 368 -24.65 14.38 28.57
N VAL A 369 -25.02 14.71 27.33
CA VAL A 369 -25.87 15.86 27.02
C VAL A 369 -27.31 15.42 27.20
N THR A 370 -28.04 16.01 28.14
CA THR A 370 -29.43 15.64 28.43
C THR A 370 -30.42 16.53 27.66
N ALA A 371 -31.60 15.99 27.42
CA ALA A 371 -32.73 16.72 26.86
C ALA A 371 -33.48 17.45 27.98
N THR A 372 -33.72 18.75 27.81
CA THR A 372 -34.53 19.56 28.72
C THR A 372 -35.53 20.42 27.96
N LYS A 373 -36.57 20.89 28.66
CA LYS A 373 -37.56 21.81 28.11
C LYS A 373 -37.09 23.24 28.36
N ASP A 374 -36.56 23.89 27.34
CA ASP A 374 -36.03 25.26 27.47
C ASP A 374 -36.04 26.00 26.11
N GLY A 375 -36.11 27.32 26.14
CA GLY A 375 -36.07 28.17 24.94
C GLY A 375 -37.16 27.89 23.91
N GLY A 376 -38.31 27.33 24.32
CA GLY A 376 -39.42 26.97 23.43
C GLY A 376 -39.22 25.67 22.64
N ILE A 377 -38.23 24.84 23.01
CA ILE A 377 -37.93 23.54 22.39
C ILE A 377 -38.01 22.46 23.47
N ASP A 378 -38.77 21.39 23.22
CA ASP A 378 -38.97 20.28 24.19
C ASP A 378 -37.72 19.39 24.38
N ASP A 379 -36.74 19.50 23.48
CA ASP A 379 -35.53 18.68 23.40
C ASP A 379 -34.27 19.56 23.33
N ALA A 380 -34.20 20.60 24.16
CA ALA A 380 -33.05 21.48 24.25
C ALA A 380 -31.87 20.77 24.94
N ALA A 381 -30.65 20.97 24.43
CA ALA A 381 -29.44 20.43 25.04
C ALA A 381 -29.16 21.09 26.42
N ALA A 382 -28.85 20.26 27.40
CA ALA A 382 -28.37 20.68 28.72
C ALA A 382 -27.22 19.78 29.20
N ILE A 383 -26.38 20.37 30.06
CA ILE A 383 -25.35 19.66 30.84
C ILE A 383 -25.57 20.09 32.29
N GLU A 384 -26.02 19.15 33.12
CA GLU A 384 -26.48 19.40 34.48
C GLU A 384 -26.20 18.22 35.42
N GLY A 385 -26.38 18.45 36.73
CA GLY A 385 -26.09 17.44 37.76
C GLY A 385 -24.66 16.88 37.63
N LYS A 386 -24.51 15.57 37.86
CA LYS A 386 -23.21 14.87 37.85
C LYS A 386 -22.41 15.07 36.54
N ASN A 387 -23.09 15.24 35.41
CA ASN A 387 -22.45 15.47 34.12
C ASN A 387 -21.74 16.84 34.07
N LEU A 388 -22.24 17.84 34.81
CA LEU A 388 -21.62 19.16 34.90
C LEU A 388 -20.27 19.10 35.65
N GLU A 389 -20.16 18.35 36.74
CA GLU A 389 -18.89 18.14 37.43
C GLU A 389 -17.85 17.45 36.52
N VAL A 390 -18.26 16.39 35.80
CA VAL A 390 -17.38 15.69 34.85
C VAL A 390 -16.95 16.63 33.72
N PHE A 391 -17.89 17.41 33.18
CA PHE A 391 -17.64 18.40 32.15
C PHE A 391 -16.67 19.51 32.59
N LYS A 392 -16.81 20.01 33.81
CA LYS A 392 -15.89 21.00 34.41
C LYS A 392 -14.48 20.43 34.55
N LYS A 393 -14.34 19.18 35.00
CA LYS A 393 -13.04 18.49 35.05
C LYS A 393 -12.43 18.33 33.65
N ALA A 394 -13.22 17.88 32.68
CA ALA A 394 -12.76 17.72 31.30
C ALA A 394 -12.28 19.05 30.70
N CYS A 395 -13.02 20.15 30.88
CA CYS A 395 -12.60 21.48 30.44
C CYS A 395 -11.33 21.96 31.16
N GLY A 396 -11.19 21.68 32.46
CA GLY A 396 -9.96 21.97 33.21
C GLY A 396 -8.74 21.24 32.66
N LEU A 397 -8.88 19.95 32.32
CA LEU A 397 -7.82 19.14 31.68
C LEU A 397 -7.48 19.62 30.26
N LEU A 398 -8.47 20.12 29.53
CA LEU A 398 -8.30 20.74 28.22
C LEU A 398 -7.83 22.21 28.29
N PHE A 399 -7.67 22.77 29.50
CA PHE A 399 -7.35 24.17 29.76
C PHE A 399 -8.32 25.17 29.10
N LEU A 400 -9.62 24.86 29.10
CA LEU A 400 -10.69 25.67 28.52
C LEU A 400 -11.58 26.29 29.60
N ASP A 401 -12.20 27.41 29.27
CA ASP A 401 -13.25 28.02 30.10
C ASP A 401 -14.53 27.19 30.01
N ALA A 402 -14.85 26.48 31.09
CA ALA A 402 -15.95 25.53 31.13
C ALA A 402 -17.31 26.19 30.85
N GLU A 403 -17.60 27.36 31.44
CA GLU A 403 -18.90 27.99 31.26
C GLU A 403 -19.06 28.53 29.83
N ARG A 404 -18.00 29.10 29.24
CA ARG A 404 -18.04 29.53 27.84
C ARG A 404 -18.22 28.37 26.87
N ILE A 405 -17.52 27.25 27.07
CA ILE A 405 -17.72 26.06 26.23
C ILE A 405 -19.15 25.54 26.40
N ARG A 406 -19.67 25.49 27.64
CA ARG A 406 -21.04 25.05 27.92
C ARG A 406 -22.09 25.90 27.19
N GLU A 407 -21.91 27.22 27.18
CA GLU A 407 -22.78 28.13 26.42
C GLU A 407 -22.77 27.78 24.93
N GLU A 408 -21.61 27.59 24.31
CA GLU A 408 -21.52 27.24 22.89
C GLU A 408 -22.12 25.87 22.54
N LEU A 409 -22.13 24.93 23.50
CA LEU A 409 -22.73 23.60 23.33
C LEU A 409 -24.26 23.59 23.52
N THR A 410 -24.83 24.60 24.17
CA THR A 410 -26.25 24.60 24.59
C THR A 410 -27.07 25.74 23.98
N VAL A 411 -26.44 26.89 23.71
CA VAL A 411 -27.07 28.10 23.17
C VAL A 411 -26.75 28.23 21.68
N LYS A 412 -27.80 28.46 20.89
CA LYS A 412 -27.70 28.67 19.45
C LYS A 412 -27.93 30.13 19.13
N VAL A 413 -26.87 30.82 18.74
CA VAL A 413 -26.98 32.17 18.15
C VAL A 413 -27.35 32.04 16.67
N SER A 414 -28.41 32.71 16.26
CA SER A 414 -28.89 32.73 14.88
C SER A 414 -29.23 34.15 14.45
N TYR A 415 -29.13 34.46 13.16
CA TYR A 415 -29.40 35.79 12.63
C TYR A 415 -30.63 35.77 11.73
N ALA A 416 -31.66 36.53 12.09
CA ALA A 416 -32.83 36.77 11.25
C ALA A 416 -32.74 38.19 10.68
N GLY A 417 -32.18 38.31 9.47
CA GLY A 417 -31.78 39.60 8.93
C GLY A 417 -30.62 40.18 9.75
N ASN A 418 -30.84 41.35 10.36
CA ASN A 418 -29.84 42.03 11.20
C ASN A 418 -30.06 41.79 12.72
N GLN A 419 -31.07 41.02 13.13
CA GLN A 419 -31.32 40.73 14.53
C GLN A 419 -30.67 39.40 14.95
N GLU A 420 -29.89 39.46 16.02
CA GLU A 420 -29.36 38.29 16.70
C GLU A 420 -30.44 37.67 17.59
N ILE A 421 -30.72 36.38 17.37
CA ILE A 421 -31.68 35.59 18.11
C ILE A 421 -30.91 34.50 18.86
N ARG A 422 -31.00 34.52 20.19
CA ARG A 422 -30.45 33.49 21.07
C ARG A 422 -31.50 32.41 21.31
N GLY A 423 -31.35 31.28 20.65
CA GLY A 423 -32.13 30.06 20.86
C GLY A 423 -31.31 28.97 21.57
N ARG A 424 -31.80 27.73 21.51
CA ARG A 424 -31.11 26.55 22.08
C ARG A 424 -30.77 25.54 21.00
N TRP A 425 -29.65 24.84 21.19
CA TRP A 425 -29.35 23.64 20.42
C TRP A 425 -30.25 22.50 20.87
N LYS A 426 -30.59 21.59 19.95
CA LYS A 426 -31.23 20.33 20.33
C LYS A 426 -30.22 19.40 21.00
N GLN A 427 -30.69 18.42 21.75
CA GLN A 427 -29.82 17.44 22.43
C GLN A 427 -28.81 16.79 21.45
N GLU A 428 -29.28 16.33 20.29
CA GLU A 428 -28.42 15.72 19.27
C GLU A 428 -27.36 16.71 18.76
N ASP A 429 -27.74 17.94 18.45
CA ASP A 429 -26.81 18.98 17.98
C ASP A 429 -25.75 19.31 19.04
N GLY A 430 -26.13 19.35 20.32
CA GLY A 430 -25.23 19.59 21.44
C GLY A 430 -24.21 18.47 21.63
N ASP A 431 -24.64 17.21 21.55
CA ASP A 431 -23.72 16.06 21.62
C ASP A 431 -22.77 16.01 20.41
N MET A 432 -23.25 16.42 19.23
CA MET A 432 -22.41 16.57 18.03
C MET A 432 -21.34 17.65 18.21
N LEU A 433 -21.70 18.83 18.73
CA LEU A 433 -20.74 19.91 18.99
C LEU A 433 -19.68 19.50 20.01
N LYS A 434 -20.09 18.81 21.08
CA LYS A 434 -19.19 18.22 22.08
C LYS A 434 -18.20 17.25 21.44
N SER A 435 -18.71 16.36 20.58
CA SER A 435 -17.91 15.39 19.85
C SER A 435 -16.98 16.05 18.83
N SER A 436 -17.41 17.13 18.18
CA SER A 436 -16.57 17.93 17.27
C SER A 436 -15.41 18.59 18.01
N LEU A 437 -15.63 19.11 19.22
CA LEU A 437 -14.56 19.63 20.09
C LEU A 437 -13.53 18.54 20.42
N ALA A 438 -13.97 17.35 20.85
CA ALA A 438 -13.07 16.24 21.17
C ALA A 438 -12.20 15.84 19.96
N LYS A 439 -12.82 15.66 18.78
CA LYS A 439 -12.11 15.36 17.52
C LYS A 439 -11.11 16.43 17.15
N ALA A 440 -11.51 17.71 17.21
CA ALA A 440 -10.68 18.82 16.80
C ALA A 440 -9.48 19.02 17.74
N MET A 441 -9.69 18.87 19.06
CA MET A 441 -8.60 18.93 20.05
C MET A 441 -7.56 17.82 19.80
N TYR A 442 -8.00 16.58 19.57
CA TYR A 442 -7.09 15.47 19.29
C TYR A 442 -6.34 15.65 17.96
N ASP A 443 -7.06 15.99 16.88
CA ASP A 443 -6.49 16.25 15.56
C ASP A 443 -5.44 17.36 15.60
N LYS A 444 -5.74 18.49 16.25
CA LYS A 444 -4.79 19.60 16.36
C LYS A 444 -3.64 19.30 17.31
N LEU A 445 -3.85 18.53 18.38
CA LEU A 445 -2.75 18.09 19.26
C LEU A 445 -1.75 17.24 18.48
N PHE A 446 -2.23 16.29 17.69
CA PHE A 446 -1.38 15.47 16.83
C PHE A 446 -0.58 16.32 15.84
N MET A 447 -1.24 17.26 15.16
CA MET A 447 -0.58 18.17 14.22
C MET A 447 0.41 19.13 14.91
N TRP A 448 0.14 19.53 16.14
CA TRP A 448 1.04 20.35 16.96
C TRP A 448 2.31 19.58 17.33
N ILE A 449 2.20 18.31 17.73
CA ILE A 449 3.38 17.46 18.00
C ILE A 449 4.28 17.39 16.77
N ILE A 450 3.69 17.24 15.58
CA ILE A 450 4.42 17.23 14.30
C ILE A 450 5.05 18.59 14.00
N ALA A 451 4.36 19.69 14.31
CA ALA A 451 4.90 21.05 14.14
C ALA A 451 6.10 21.31 15.06
N VAL A 452 6.03 20.85 16.33
CA VAL A 452 7.14 20.93 17.29
C VAL A 452 8.35 20.12 16.80
N LEU A 453 8.13 18.89 16.32
CA LEU A 453 9.18 18.09 15.71
C LEU A 453 9.83 18.86 14.56
N ASN A 454 9.02 19.33 13.60
CA ASN A 454 9.47 20.05 12.43
C ASN A 454 10.31 21.29 12.77
N ARG A 455 10.01 22.00 13.87
CA ARG A 455 10.81 23.14 14.34
C ARG A 455 12.24 22.73 14.71
N SER A 456 12.44 21.51 15.20
CA SER A 456 13.75 20.99 15.60
C SER A 456 14.53 20.31 14.46
N ILE A 457 13.85 19.88 13.39
CA ILE A 457 14.48 19.04 12.35
C ILE A 457 14.54 19.70 10.96
N LYS A 458 13.74 20.75 10.71
CA LYS A 458 13.72 21.42 9.40
C LYS A 458 15.01 22.21 9.14
N PRO A 459 15.48 22.25 7.87
CA PRO A 459 16.61 23.08 7.50
C PRO A 459 16.23 24.57 7.56
N PRO A 460 17.10 25.47 8.06
CA PRO A 460 16.80 26.90 8.23
C PRO A 460 16.38 27.62 6.93
N GLY A 461 16.91 27.19 5.78
CA GLY A 461 16.61 27.77 4.46
C GLY A 461 15.58 27.01 3.62
N GLY A 462 14.92 26.00 4.19
CA GLY A 462 14.07 25.08 3.45
C GLY A 462 14.86 24.02 2.66
N PHE A 463 14.14 23.09 2.04
CA PHE A 463 14.73 22.02 1.23
C PHE A 463 14.95 22.48 -0.21
N LYS A 464 16.21 22.49 -0.67
CA LYS A 464 16.52 22.70 -2.10
C LYS A 464 16.39 21.40 -2.89
N ILE A 465 17.05 20.36 -2.40
CA ILE A 465 17.04 19.00 -2.93
C ILE A 465 16.81 18.07 -1.74
N PHE A 466 15.88 17.12 -1.87
CA PHE A 466 15.49 16.26 -0.76
C PHE A 466 15.12 14.85 -1.22
N MET A 467 15.16 13.92 -0.27
CA MET A 467 14.63 12.57 -0.39
C MET A 467 13.23 12.52 0.24
N GLY A 468 12.20 12.53 -0.61
CA GLY A 468 10.80 12.36 -0.24
C GLY A 468 10.48 10.91 0.13
N MET A 469 9.61 10.71 1.11
CA MET A 469 9.05 9.40 1.43
C MET A 469 7.56 9.53 1.69
N LEU A 470 6.75 8.79 0.94
CA LEU A 470 5.30 8.74 1.11
C LEU A 470 4.89 7.36 1.62
N ASP A 471 4.33 7.31 2.82
CA ASP A 471 3.68 6.15 3.41
C ASP A 471 2.18 6.41 3.45
N ILE A 472 1.44 5.73 2.58
CA ILE A 472 0.03 5.99 2.37
C ILE A 472 -0.78 4.71 2.26
N PHE A 473 -2.03 4.78 2.71
CA PHE A 473 -3.03 3.75 2.47
C PHE A 473 -3.19 3.46 0.97
N GLY A 474 -3.23 2.17 0.60
CA GLY A 474 -3.65 1.75 -0.74
C GLY A 474 -5.17 1.91 -0.94
N PHE A 475 -5.68 1.44 -2.08
CA PHE A 475 -7.13 1.35 -2.28
C PHE A 475 -7.80 0.54 -1.14
N GLU A 476 -8.92 1.05 -0.64
CA GLU A 476 -9.72 0.41 0.40
C GLU A 476 -11.11 0.06 -0.12
N VAL A 477 -11.48 -1.22 0.03
CA VAL A 477 -12.82 -1.74 -0.24
C VAL A 477 -13.30 -2.52 0.98
N PHE A 478 -14.41 -2.09 1.56
CA PHE A 478 -15.12 -2.74 2.66
C PHE A 478 -16.56 -3.04 2.25
N LYS A 479 -17.28 -3.76 3.12
CA LYS A 479 -18.72 -4.03 2.96
C LYS A 479 -19.54 -2.73 2.91
N ASN A 480 -19.15 -1.73 3.70
CA ASN A 480 -19.73 -0.39 3.69
C ASN A 480 -18.60 0.64 3.58
N ASN A 481 -18.49 1.32 2.43
CA ASN A 481 -17.50 2.38 2.22
C ASN A 481 -18.16 3.74 2.41
N SER A 482 -17.61 4.57 3.29
CA SER A 482 -18.11 5.91 3.58
C SER A 482 -17.16 6.99 3.03
N LEU A 483 -17.28 8.23 3.51
CA LEU A 483 -16.53 9.39 3.02
C LEU A 483 -15.02 9.23 3.24
N GLU A 484 -14.61 8.55 4.31
CA GLU A 484 -13.20 8.27 4.62
C GLU A 484 -12.56 7.41 3.52
N GLN A 485 -13.20 6.29 3.15
CA GLN A 485 -12.74 5.44 2.04
C GLN A 485 -12.76 6.20 0.71
N PHE A 486 -13.74 7.08 0.52
CA PHE A 486 -13.84 7.89 -0.68
C PHE A 486 -12.61 8.80 -0.86
N PHE A 487 -12.16 9.50 0.19
CA PHE A 487 -10.93 10.30 0.15
C PHE A 487 -9.66 9.45 -0.05
N ILE A 488 -9.59 8.29 0.62
CA ILE A 488 -8.50 7.33 0.45
C ILE A 488 -8.36 6.88 -1.01
N ASN A 489 -9.48 6.52 -1.64
CA ASN A 489 -9.51 6.02 -3.01
C ASN A 489 -9.26 7.14 -4.04
N ILE A 490 -9.70 8.39 -3.79
CA ILE A 490 -9.31 9.55 -4.60
C ILE A 490 -7.80 9.76 -4.57
N THR A 491 -7.19 9.64 -3.39
CA THR A 491 -5.75 9.82 -3.24
C THR A 491 -4.97 8.78 -4.05
N ASN A 492 -5.43 7.52 -4.02
CA ASN A 492 -4.83 6.45 -4.80
C ASN A 492 -5.01 6.65 -6.31
N GLU A 493 -6.14 7.18 -6.78
CA GLU A 493 -6.30 7.55 -8.20
C GLU A 493 -5.30 8.63 -8.63
N MET A 494 -5.07 9.66 -7.81
CA MET A 494 -4.08 10.69 -8.12
C MET A 494 -2.65 10.15 -8.13
N LEU A 495 -2.28 9.28 -7.19
CA LEU A 495 -0.99 8.60 -7.21
C LEU A 495 -0.84 7.67 -8.40
N GLN A 496 -1.91 7.00 -8.81
CA GLN A 496 -1.91 6.15 -9.99
C GLN A 496 -1.71 6.98 -11.27
N LYS A 497 -2.29 8.17 -11.37
CA LYS A 497 -2.06 9.08 -12.49
C LYS A 497 -0.58 9.49 -12.57
N ASN A 498 0.01 9.88 -11.45
CA ASN A 498 1.45 10.17 -11.36
C ASN A 498 2.30 8.97 -11.81
N PHE A 499 1.98 7.77 -11.32
CA PHE A 499 2.67 6.54 -11.72
C PHE A 499 2.61 6.32 -13.24
N VAL A 500 1.42 6.37 -13.83
CA VAL A 500 1.23 6.17 -15.28
C VAL A 500 1.97 7.24 -16.08
N ASP A 501 1.88 8.51 -15.69
CA ASP A 501 2.55 9.62 -16.37
C ASP A 501 4.07 9.45 -16.36
N ILE A 502 4.68 9.13 -15.22
CA ILE A 502 6.14 8.96 -15.12
C ILE A 502 6.62 7.73 -15.87
N VAL A 503 5.92 6.59 -15.77
CA VAL A 503 6.30 5.38 -16.52
C VAL A 503 6.25 5.68 -18.02
N PHE A 504 5.20 6.36 -18.47
CA PHE A 504 5.05 6.78 -19.86
C PHE A 504 6.13 7.77 -20.30
N ASP A 505 6.38 8.82 -19.52
CA ASP A 505 7.39 9.84 -19.84
C ASP A 505 8.80 9.24 -19.89
N ARG A 506 9.11 8.31 -18.99
CA ARG A 506 10.40 7.60 -18.97
C ARG A 506 10.59 6.74 -20.21
N GLU A 507 9.57 5.97 -20.60
CA GLU A 507 9.60 5.15 -21.81
C GLU A 507 9.67 6.03 -23.07
N SER A 508 8.84 7.07 -23.15
CA SER A 508 8.84 8.06 -24.24
C SER A 508 10.19 8.77 -24.36
N LYS A 509 10.84 9.12 -23.23
CA LYS A 509 12.18 9.71 -23.23
C LYS A 509 13.23 8.74 -23.76
N LEU A 510 13.22 7.48 -23.31
CA LEU A 510 14.16 6.46 -23.82
C LEU A 510 14.05 6.32 -25.35
N TYR A 511 12.83 6.26 -25.87
CA TYR A 511 12.59 6.13 -27.31
C TYR A 511 13.13 7.35 -28.05
N ARG A 512 12.83 8.57 -27.56
CA ARG A 512 13.36 9.82 -28.16
C ARG A 512 14.88 9.91 -28.10
N ASP A 513 15.49 9.58 -26.96
CA ASP A 513 16.94 9.62 -26.77
C ASP A 513 17.64 8.68 -27.77
N GLU A 514 17.04 7.51 -28.02
CA GLU A 514 17.50 6.49 -28.97
C GLU A 514 17.05 6.73 -30.42
N GLY A 515 16.24 7.76 -30.72
CA GLY A 515 15.74 8.04 -32.06
C GLY A 515 14.68 7.06 -32.58
N VAL A 516 13.99 6.38 -31.65
CA VAL A 516 12.92 5.41 -31.89
C VAL A 516 11.56 6.12 -31.84
N SER A 517 10.60 5.72 -32.68
CA SER A 517 9.29 6.37 -32.76
C SER A 517 8.45 6.09 -31.52
N SER A 518 7.98 7.13 -30.83
CA SER A 518 7.08 7.01 -29.67
C SER A 518 5.60 6.85 -30.03
N LYS A 519 5.24 6.82 -31.34
CA LYS A 519 3.84 6.82 -31.79
C LYS A 519 3.04 5.56 -31.41
N GLU A 520 3.71 4.43 -31.15
CA GLU A 520 3.03 3.17 -30.80
C GLU A 520 2.71 3.02 -29.30
N LEU A 521 3.06 4.00 -28.47
CA LEU A 521 2.90 3.93 -27.02
C LEU A 521 1.48 4.36 -26.61
N ILE A 522 0.55 3.41 -26.59
CA ILE A 522 -0.84 3.56 -26.17
C ILE A 522 -1.00 3.04 -24.74
N PHE A 523 -1.55 3.84 -23.82
CA PHE A 523 -1.75 3.41 -22.44
C PHE A 523 -3.14 3.76 -21.91
N THR A 524 -3.60 3.02 -20.90
CA THR A 524 -4.86 3.30 -20.21
C THR A 524 -4.64 4.38 -19.17
N SER A 525 -5.19 5.57 -19.41
CA SER A 525 -5.20 6.66 -18.44
C SER A 525 -6.43 6.60 -17.54
N ASN A 526 -6.26 6.96 -16.26
CA ASN A 526 -7.34 7.15 -15.30
C ASN A 526 -7.84 8.60 -15.22
N ALA A 527 -7.50 9.45 -16.20
CA ALA A 527 -7.88 10.86 -16.23
C ALA A 527 -9.42 11.08 -16.13
N GLU A 528 -10.22 10.23 -16.76
CA GLU A 528 -11.68 10.35 -16.74
C GLU A 528 -12.28 10.09 -15.34
N VAL A 529 -11.76 9.10 -14.60
CA VAL A 529 -12.23 8.84 -13.23
C VAL A 529 -11.79 9.95 -12.28
N ILE A 530 -10.56 10.47 -12.42
CA ILE A 530 -10.10 11.62 -11.64
C ILE A 530 -10.96 12.86 -11.90
N LYS A 531 -11.32 13.11 -13.16
CA LYS A 531 -12.17 14.25 -13.55
C LYS A 531 -13.52 14.19 -12.84
N ILE A 532 -14.21 13.05 -12.89
CA ILE A 532 -15.53 12.92 -12.25
C ILE A 532 -15.46 12.93 -10.71
N LEU A 533 -14.30 12.71 -10.12
CA LEU A 533 -14.10 12.75 -8.67
C LEU A 533 -13.71 14.15 -8.17
N THR A 534 -12.83 14.85 -8.90
CA THR A 534 -12.08 16.01 -8.37
C THR A 534 -12.20 17.30 -9.18
N ALA A 535 -12.85 17.30 -10.35
CA ALA A 535 -13.01 18.52 -11.13
C ALA A 535 -13.78 19.60 -10.35
N LYS A 536 -13.48 20.88 -10.61
CA LYS A 536 -14.13 22.02 -9.91
C LYS A 536 -15.64 22.07 -10.10
N ASN A 537 -16.14 21.51 -11.20
CA ASN A 537 -17.55 21.36 -11.54
C ASN A 537 -17.76 19.98 -12.17
N ASN A 538 -18.99 19.48 -12.17
CA ASN A 538 -19.33 18.15 -12.70
C ASN A 538 -18.43 17.05 -12.12
N SER A 539 -18.29 17.07 -10.79
CA SER A 539 -17.60 16.03 -10.04
C SER A 539 -18.35 15.71 -8.76
N VAL A 540 -18.05 14.55 -8.17
CA VAL A 540 -18.64 14.13 -6.90
C VAL A 540 -18.24 15.07 -5.76
N LEU A 541 -16.98 15.49 -5.67
CA LEU A 541 -16.56 16.44 -4.63
C LEU A 541 -17.20 17.82 -4.78
N ALA A 542 -17.35 18.32 -6.02
CA ALA A 542 -18.02 19.60 -6.26
C ALA A 542 -19.50 19.53 -5.85
N ALA A 543 -20.21 18.45 -6.22
CA ALA A 543 -21.60 18.26 -5.82
C ALA A 543 -21.76 18.11 -4.29
N LEU A 544 -20.79 17.48 -3.61
CA LEU A 544 -20.77 17.38 -2.16
C LEU A 544 -20.58 18.75 -1.50
N GLU A 545 -19.64 19.56 -2.00
CA GLU A 545 -19.43 20.93 -1.53
C GLU A 545 -20.69 21.78 -1.69
N ASP A 546 -21.31 21.76 -2.88
CA ASP A 546 -22.52 22.54 -3.17
C ASP A 546 -23.69 22.16 -2.24
N GLN A 547 -23.89 20.87 -1.97
CA GLN A 547 -24.94 20.43 -1.04
C GLN A 547 -24.62 20.71 0.42
N CYS A 548 -23.34 20.73 0.80
CA CYS A 548 -22.95 21.16 2.14
C CYS A 548 -23.27 22.64 2.38
N LEU A 549 -23.10 23.49 1.36
CA LEU A 549 -23.37 24.93 1.43
C LEU A 549 -24.86 25.28 1.29
N ALA A 550 -25.67 24.37 0.72
CA ALA A 550 -27.10 24.57 0.55
C ALA A 550 -27.86 24.57 1.89
N PRO A 551 -28.80 25.51 2.13
CA PRO A 551 -29.53 25.63 3.40
C PRO A 551 -30.48 24.45 3.70
N GLY A 552 -30.82 23.65 2.69
CA GLY A 552 -31.66 22.44 2.81
C GLY A 552 -31.05 21.23 2.10
N GLY A 553 -29.72 21.15 2.06
CA GLY A 553 -29.00 20.01 1.49
C GLY A 553 -29.17 18.75 2.33
N SER A 554 -29.26 17.60 1.64
CA SER A 554 -29.32 16.27 2.26
C SER A 554 -28.47 15.29 1.45
N ASP A 555 -28.08 14.18 2.07
CA ASP A 555 -27.27 13.13 1.41
C ASP A 555 -27.97 12.58 0.15
N GLU A 556 -29.30 12.42 0.19
CA GLU A 556 -30.10 12.00 -0.97
C GLU A 556 -30.11 13.03 -2.11
N LYS A 557 -30.18 14.32 -1.78
CA LYS A 557 -30.12 15.40 -2.77
C LYS A 557 -28.74 15.53 -3.40
N PHE A 558 -27.68 15.30 -2.62
CA PHE A 558 -26.32 15.14 -3.12
C PHE A 558 -26.25 14.04 -4.16
N LEU A 559 -26.70 12.84 -3.82
CA LEU A 559 -26.59 11.74 -4.76
C LEU A 559 -27.47 11.95 -6.01
N SER A 560 -28.66 12.54 -5.85
CA SER A 560 -29.52 12.92 -6.97
C SER A 560 -28.86 13.93 -7.91
N THR A 561 -28.13 14.91 -7.36
CA THR A 561 -27.35 15.88 -8.14
C THR A 561 -26.22 15.20 -8.91
N CYS A 562 -25.46 14.31 -8.27
CA CYS A 562 -24.40 13.53 -8.92
C CYS A 562 -24.93 12.71 -10.11
N LYS A 563 -26.07 12.02 -9.96
CA LYS A 563 -26.69 11.23 -11.04
C LYS A 563 -26.98 12.06 -12.29
N ASN A 564 -27.44 13.29 -12.11
CA ASN A 564 -27.79 14.17 -13.22
C ASN A 564 -26.55 14.79 -13.86
N ALA A 565 -25.61 15.28 -13.04
CA ALA A 565 -24.39 15.93 -13.51
C ALA A 565 -23.40 14.96 -14.19
N LEU A 566 -23.37 13.69 -13.77
CA LEU A 566 -22.37 12.69 -14.21
C LEU A 566 -22.95 11.61 -15.13
N LYS A 567 -24.17 11.77 -15.65
CA LYS A 567 -24.86 10.75 -16.47
C LYS A 567 -24.11 10.33 -17.75
N GLY A 568 -23.30 11.23 -18.31
CA GLY A 568 -22.58 11.01 -19.57
C GLY A 568 -21.32 10.15 -19.49
N THR A 569 -20.91 9.72 -18.28
CA THR A 569 -19.70 8.91 -18.09
C THR A 569 -20.04 7.50 -17.60
N THR A 570 -19.24 6.52 -17.99
CA THR A 570 -19.35 5.14 -17.45
C THR A 570 -18.66 4.98 -16.10
N LYS A 571 -17.93 6.01 -15.65
CA LYS A 571 -17.15 5.97 -14.39
C LYS A 571 -18.01 6.19 -13.15
N PHE A 572 -19.16 6.85 -13.27
CA PHE A 572 -20.14 6.99 -12.20
C PHE A 572 -21.36 6.12 -12.49
N LYS A 573 -21.78 5.28 -11.53
CA LYS A 573 -22.94 4.39 -11.69
C LYS A 573 -23.84 4.46 -10.45
N PRO A 574 -25.15 4.64 -10.59
CA PRO A 574 -26.09 4.45 -9.48
C PRO A 574 -26.05 3.00 -8.97
N ALA A 575 -26.22 2.78 -7.67
CA ALA A 575 -26.35 1.43 -7.14
C ALA A 575 -27.63 0.73 -7.60
N LYS A 576 -27.61 -0.60 -7.63
CA LYS A 576 -28.81 -1.40 -7.92
C LYS A 576 -29.75 -1.51 -6.72
N VAL A 577 -29.20 -1.48 -5.51
CA VAL A 577 -29.93 -1.59 -4.23
C VAL A 577 -29.82 -0.28 -3.47
N SER A 578 -30.94 0.25 -2.99
CA SER A 578 -31.06 1.57 -2.35
C SER A 578 -30.35 2.68 -3.15
N PRO A 579 -30.72 2.90 -4.42
CA PRO A 579 -30.05 3.84 -5.31
C PRO A 579 -30.12 5.30 -4.83
N ASN A 580 -31.03 5.64 -3.91
CA ASN A 580 -31.19 6.97 -3.34
C ASN A 580 -30.02 7.38 -2.43
N ILE A 581 -29.31 6.42 -1.83
CA ILE A 581 -28.20 6.66 -0.92
C ILE A 581 -26.88 5.98 -1.33
N ASN A 582 -26.92 4.94 -2.17
CA ASN A 582 -25.75 4.20 -2.61
C ASN A 582 -25.33 4.51 -4.06
N PHE A 583 -24.02 4.59 -4.32
CA PHE A 583 -23.46 4.80 -5.65
C PHE A 583 -22.15 4.02 -5.85
N LEU A 584 -21.75 3.83 -7.11
CA LEU A 584 -20.53 3.14 -7.47
C LEU A 584 -19.63 4.04 -8.33
N ILE A 585 -18.34 3.96 -8.06
CA ILE A 585 -17.31 4.55 -8.92
C ILE A 585 -16.50 3.42 -9.54
N SER A 586 -16.30 3.50 -10.85
CA SER A 586 -15.43 2.59 -11.59
C SER A 586 -13.99 3.10 -11.48
N HIS A 587 -13.32 2.71 -10.41
CA HIS A 587 -11.92 3.02 -10.14
C HIS A 587 -10.98 2.21 -11.04
N THR A 588 -9.70 2.56 -11.06
CA THR A 588 -8.65 1.82 -11.77
C THR A 588 -8.58 0.36 -11.30
N VAL A 589 -8.86 0.09 -10.02
CA VAL A 589 -8.90 -1.24 -9.40
C VAL A 589 -10.22 -2.00 -9.63
N GLY A 590 -11.27 -1.32 -10.10
CA GLY A 590 -12.60 -1.92 -10.31
C GLY A 590 -13.74 -1.05 -9.75
N ASP A 591 -14.96 -1.59 -9.76
CA ASP A 591 -16.13 -0.89 -9.24
C ASP A 591 -16.15 -0.94 -7.70
N ILE A 592 -16.17 0.21 -7.04
CA ILE A 592 -16.29 0.34 -5.58
C ILE A 592 -17.61 1.04 -5.26
N GLN A 593 -18.43 0.41 -4.41
CA GLN A 593 -19.69 0.97 -3.92
C GLN A 593 -19.49 1.78 -2.65
N TYR A 594 -20.06 2.98 -2.61
CA TYR A 594 -20.10 3.88 -1.47
C TYR A 594 -21.53 4.11 -1.01
N ASN A 595 -21.69 4.31 0.30
CA ASN A 595 -22.93 4.71 0.93
C ASN A 595 -22.80 6.18 1.37
N ALA A 596 -23.71 7.03 0.88
CA ALA A 596 -23.67 8.47 1.11
C ALA A 596 -24.23 8.92 2.46
N GLU A 597 -24.71 8.00 3.32
CA GLU A 597 -25.27 8.32 4.63
C GLU A 597 -24.24 9.06 5.48
N GLY A 598 -24.60 10.24 5.96
CA GLY A 598 -23.74 11.09 6.76
C GLY A 598 -22.60 11.75 5.97
N PHE A 599 -22.59 11.73 4.63
CA PHE A 599 -21.55 12.41 3.84
C PHE A 599 -21.53 13.91 4.12
N LEU A 600 -22.69 14.58 4.07
CA LEU A 600 -22.79 16.00 4.37
C LEU A 600 -22.36 16.28 5.81
N PHE A 601 -22.80 15.45 6.75
CA PHE A 601 -22.43 15.58 8.16
C PHE A 601 -20.91 15.50 8.35
N LYS A 602 -20.29 14.43 7.86
CA LYS A 602 -18.85 14.20 7.96
C LYS A 602 -18.04 15.29 7.25
N ASN A 603 -18.52 15.81 6.12
CA ASN A 603 -17.81 16.86 5.39
C ASN A 603 -17.89 18.24 6.08
N LYS A 604 -18.93 18.48 6.88
CA LYS A 604 -19.16 19.68 7.69
C LYS A 604 -18.54 19.62 9.09
N ASP A 605 -17.91 18.51 9.45
CA ASP A 605 -17.34 18.24 10.77
C ASP A 605 -16.05 19.04 11.04
N VAL A 606 -16.18 20.37 11.01
CA VAL A 606 -15.16 21.35 11.33
C VAL A 606 -15.60 22.08 12.58
N LEU A 607 -14.66 22.33 13.49
CA LEU A 607 -14.96 23.04 14.73
C LEU A 607 -15.48 24.43 14.40
N ARG A 608 -16.62 24.81 15.01
CA ARG A 608 -17.22 26.13 14.84
C ARG A 608 -16.28 27.23 15.32
N ALA A 609 -16.34 28.39 14.67
CA ALA A 609 -15.46 29.53 14.93
C ALA A 609 -15.55 29.98 16.40
N GLU A 610 -16.76 30.00 16.96
CA GLU A 610 -17.03 30.46 18.32
C GLU A 610 -16.37 29.55 19.37
N ILE A 611 -16.40 28.23 19.17
CA ILE A 611 -15.69 27.27 20.03
C ILE A 611 -14.18 27.40 19.84
N MET A 612 -13.72 27.54 18.60
CA MET A 612 -12.31 27.70 18.27
C MET A 612 -11.70 28.96 18.92
N GLU A 613 -12.42 30.09 18.95
CA GLU A 613 -11.99 31.32 19.63
C GLU A 613 -11.74 31.09 21.13
N ILE A 614 -12.56 30.27 21.79
CA ILE A 614 -12.38 29.91 23.20
C ILE A 614 -11.08 29.11 23.38
N VAL A 615 -10.79 28.17 22.48
CA VAL A 615 -9.54 27.38 22.51
C VAL A 615 -8.32 28.27 22.29
N GLN A 616 -8.37 29.19 21.31
CA GLN A 616 -7.30 30.15 21.02
C GLN A 616 -7.01 31.09 22.20
N GLN A 617 -8.01 31.39 23.03
CA GLN A 617 -7.89 32.23 24.23
C GLN A 617 -7.43 31.49 25.48
N SER A 618 -7.12 30.19 25.38
CA SER A 618 -6.58 29.42 26.50
C SER A 618 -5.28 30.04 27.03
N LYS A 619 -5.11 29.98 28.36
CA LYS A 619 -3.87 30.42 29.02
C LYS A 619 -2.75 29.38 28.90
N ASN A 620 -3.06 28.13 28.51
CA ASN A 620 -2.04 27.11 28.29
C ASN A 620 -1.36 27.34 26.92
N PRO A 621 -0.03 27.47 26.86
CA PRO A 621 0.67 27.76 25.60
C PRO A 621 0.46 26.70 24.51
N VAL A 622 0.38 25.41 24.87
CA VAL A 622 0.14 24.34 23.90
C VAL A 622 -1.25 24.47 23.30
N VAL A 623 -2.28 24.64 24.15
CA VAL A 623 -3.69 24.75 23.73
C VAL A 623 -3.91 25.97 22.83
N ALA A 624 -3.35 27.13 23.19
CA ALA A 624 -3.43 28.34 22.37
C ALA A 624 -2.81 28.16 20.97
N GLN A 625 -1.79 27.31 20.83
CA GLN A 625 -1.11 27.04 19.57
C GLN A 625 -1.84 26.03 18.66
N LEU A 626 -2.78 25.24 19.20
CA LEU A 626 -3.50 24.20 18.42
C LEU A 626 -4.25 24.78 17.21
N PHE A 627 -4.82 25.98 17.38
CA PHE A 627 -5.59 26.69 16.35
C PHE A 627 -4.96 28.04 15.97
N ALA A 628 -3.68 28.26 16.26
CA ALA A 628 -3.00 29.51 15.97
C ALA A 628 -3.04 29.85 14.45
N GLY A 629 -3.35 31.10 14.13
CA GLY A 629 -3.40 31.60 12.75
C GLY A 629 -4.62 31.19 11.94
N ILE A 630 -5.59 30.47 12.52
CA ILE A 630 -6.85 30.12 11.86
C ILE A 630 -7.87 31.25 12.11
N VAL A 631 -8.23 31.96 11.04
CA VAL A 631 -9.29 32.97 11.03
C VAL A 631 -10.52 32.36 10.38
N MET A 632 -11.62 32.26 11.12
CA MET A 632 -12.91 31.81 10.60
C MET A 632 -13.91 32.97 10.73
N GLU A 633 -14.58 33.33 9.64
CA GLU A 633 -15.68 34.30 9.69
C GLU A 633 -16.87 33.72 10.47
N LYS A 634 -17.45 34.52 11.37
CA LYS A 634 -18.67 34.15 12.12
C LYS A 634 -19.85 34.08 11.13
N GLY A 635 -20.49 32.91 11.00
CA GLY A 635 -21.65 32.74 10.12
C GLY A 635 -21.64 31.46 9.28
N LYS A 636 -22.26 31.51 8.09
CA LYS A 636 -22.33 30.36 7.16
C LYS A 636 -20.92 29.89 6.78
N MET A 637 -20.71 28.57 6.79
CA MET A 637 -19.45 27.97 6.32
C MET A 637 -19.09 28.49 4.92
N ALA A 638 -17.85 28.97 4.78
CA ALA A 638 -17.35 29.47 3.51
C ALA A 638 -16.87 28.32 2.60
N LYS A 639 -16.90 28.56 1.29
CA LYS A 639 -16.31 27.66 0.30
C LYS A 639 -14.83 27.45 0.61
N GLY A 640 -14.36 26.19 0.59
CA GLY A 640 -12.98 25.85 0.95
C GLY A 640 -12.72 25.51 2.43
N GLN A 641 -13.67 25.73 3.34
CA GLN A 641 -13.51 25.33 4.75
C GLN A 641 -13.94 23.90 5.04
N LEU A 642 -14.69 23.27 4.15
CA LEU A 642 -15.15 21.88 4.29
C LEU A 642 -13.96 20.90 4.21
N ILE A 643 -14.10 19.76 4.89
CA ILE A 643 -13.04 18.75 4.95
C ILE A 643 -12.61 18.29 3.55
N GLY A 644 -13.58 18.02 2.66
CA GLY A 644 -13.30 17.58 1.29
C GLY A 644 -12.58 18.63 0.45
N SER A 645 -12.89 19.91 0.64
CA SER A 645 -12.25 21.01 -0.08
C SER A 645 -10.82 21.22 0.43
N GLN A 646 -10.62 21.21 1.75
CA GLN A 646 -9.28 21.26 2.36
C GLN A 646 -8.43 20.06 1.95
N PHE A 647 -9.01 18.85 2.01
CA PHE A 647 -8.39 17.62 1.57
C PHE A 647 -7.90 17.71 0.12
N LEU A 648 -8.76 18.14 -0.81
CA LEU A 648 -8.39 18.22 -2.21
C LEU A 648 -7.25 19.22 -2.43
N SER A 649 -7.27 20.37 -1.74
CA SER A 649 -6.19 21.36 -1.82
C SER A 649 -4.85 20.83 -1.27
N GLN A 650 -4.88 20.12 -0.14
CA GLN A 650 -3.69 19.50 0.44
C GLN A 650 -3.14 18.40 -0.46
N LEU A 651 -4.02 17.58 -1.01
CA LEU A 651 -3.65 16.52 -1.93
C LEU A 651 -3.05 17.08 -3.23
N GLN A 652 -3.62 18.15 -3.79
CA GLN A 652 -3.03 18.83 -4.95
C GLN A 652 -1.62 19.35 -4.65
N SER A 653 -1.42 20.02 -3.51
CA SER A 653 -0.10 20.51 -3.10
C SER A 653 0.91 19.37 -2.89
N LEU A 654 0.48 18.27 -2.27
CA LEU A 654 1.31 17.08 -2.11
C LEU A 654 1.69 16.47 -3.46
N MET A 655 0.73 16.37 -4.39
CA MET A 655 0.97 15.83 -5.71
C MET A 655 1.88 16.73 -6.55
N GLU A 656 1.73 18.06 -6.48
CA GLU A 656 2.66 19.01 -7.10
C GLU A 656 4.09 18.83 -6.58
N LEU A 657 4.24 18.68 -5.26
CA LEU A 657 5.54 18.42 -4.64
C LEU A 657 6.14 17.10 -5.14
N ILE A 658 5.37 16.01 -5.16
CA ILE A 658 5.83 14.71 -5.64
C ILE A 658 6.17 14.76 -7.13
N ASN A 659 5.35 15.40 -7.96
CA ASN A 659 5.56 15.57 -9.39
C ASN A 659 6.85 16.36 -9.70
N SER A 660 7.34 17.19 -8.77
CA SER A 660 8.62 17.89 -8.91
C SER A 660 9.85 17.01 -8.65
N THR A 661 9.65 15.78 -8.18
CA THR A 661 10.71 14.81 -7.83
C THR A 661 10.73 13.61 -8.78
N GLU A 662 11.76 12.78 -8.70
CA GLU A 662 11.79 11.47 -9.37
C GLU A 662 11.23 10.38 -8.45
N PRO A 663 10.12 9.73 -8.82
CA PRO A 663 9.48 8.77 -7.95
C PRO A 663 10.07 7.36 -8.08
N HIS A 664 10.02 6.62 -6.97
CA HIS A 664 10.40 5.23 -6.84
C HIS A 664 9.25 4.48 -6.15
N PHE A 665 8.77 3.39 -6.75
CA PHE A 665 7.54 2.75 -6.28
C PHE A 665 7.80 1.41 -5.58
N ILE A 666 7.33 1.31 -4.33
CA ILE A 666 7.33 0.08 -3.54
C ILE A 666 5.87 -0.37 -3.37
N ARG A 667 5.55 -1.54 -3.92
CA ARG A 667 4.23 -2.16 -3.86
C ARG A 667 4.24 -3.30 -2.85
N CYS A 668 3.72 -3.03 -1.66
CA CYS A 668 3.59 -4.01 -0.59
C CYS A 668 2.34 -4.87 -0.81
N ILE A 669 2.47 -6.20 -0.67
CA ILE A 669 1.38 -7.17 -0.84
C ILE A 669 1.20 -8.00 0.42
N LYS A 670 -0.04 -8.19 0.86
CA LYS A 670 -0.42 -9.05 1.97
C LYS A 670 -0.84 -10.44 1.46
N PRO A 671 -0.07 -11.51 1.71
CA PRO A 671 -0.30 -12.81 1.07
C PRO A 671 -1.49 -13.60 1.64
N ASN A 672 -1.96 -13.26 2.84
CA ASN A 672 -3.09 -13.91 3.52
C ASN A 672 -3.73 -12.95 4.54
N ASP A 673 -4.96 -13.24 4.95
CA ASP A 673 -5.66 -12.52 6.04
C ASP A 673 -5.48 -13.19 7.41
N THR A 674 -4.87 -14.37 7.47
CA THR A 674 -4.61 -15.15 8.69
C THR A 674 -3.40 -14.65 9.48
N LYS A 675 -2.63 -13.72 8.92
CA LYS A 675 -1.38 -13.16 9.46
C LYS A 675 -0.32 -14.25 9.70
N LYS A 676 -0.30 -15.29 8.86
CA LYS A 676 0.61 -16.44 9.00
C LYS A 676 1.80 -16.35 8.03
N PRO A 677 3.02 -16.70 8.48
CA PRO A 677 4.16 -16.89 7.59
C PRO A 677 3.94 -18.06 6.63
N LEU A 678 4.49 -17.96 5.41
CA LEU A 678 4.45 -19.01 4.39
C LEU A 678 3.03 -19.49 4.00
N ASP A 679 2.02 -18.65 4.24
CA ASP A 679 0.63 -18.89 3.86
C ASP A 679 0.29 -17.99 2.65
N TRP A 680 -0.19 -18.60 1.57
CA TRP A 680 -0.34 -17.98 0.25
C TRP A 680 -1.74 -18.17 -0.29
N VAL A 681 -2.46 -17.06 -0.49
CA VAL A 681 -3.82 -17.05 -1.03
C VAL A 681 -3.81 -16.43 -2.45
N PRO A 682 -3.85 -17.24 -3.52
CA PRO A 682 -3.74 -16.75 -4.91
C PRO A 682 -4.80 -15.71 -5.29
N SER A 683 -6.05 -15.90 -4.89
CA SER A 683 -7.16 -14.97 -5.12
C SER A 683 -6.86 -13.57 -4.58
N LYS A 684 -6.42 -13.50 -3.33
CA LYS A 684 -6.02 -12.24 -2.69
C LYS A 684 -4.78 -11.61 -3.32
N MET A 685 -3.80 -12.43 -3.68
CA MET A 685 -2.59 -11.95 -4.37
C MET A 685 -2.95 -11.32 -5.72
N LEU A 686 -3.84 -11.93 -6.50
CA LEU A 686 -4.23 -11.42 -7.81
C LEU A 686 -4.94 -10.07 -7.73
N ILE A 687 -5.87 -9.91 -6.78
CA ILE A 687 -6.57 -8.63 -6.57
C ILE A 687 -5.55 -7.52 -6.30
N GLN A 688 -4.56 -7.76 -5.44
CA GLN A 688 -3.54 -6.78 -5.11
C GLN A 688 -2.57 -6.51 -6.27
N LEU A 689 -2.19 -7.54 -7.06
CA LEU A 689 -1.35 -7.35 -8.25
C LEU A 689 -1.99 -6.41 -9.26
N HIS A 690 -3.32 -6.47 -9.43
CA HIS A 690 -4.08 -5.52 -10.23
C HIS A 690 -4.21 -4.14 -9.55
N ALA A 691 -4.62 -4.11 -8.28
CA ALA A 691 -4.82 -2.86 -7.54
C ALA A 691 -3.54 -2.00 -7.46
N LEU A 692 -2.37 -2.65 -7.40
CA LEU A 692 -1.05 -2.01 -7.33
C LEU A 692 -0.41 -1.81 -8.70
N SER A 693 -1.13 -2.13 -9.78
CA SER A 693 -0.70 -1.99 -11.17
C SER A 693 0.58 -2.75 -11.52
N VAL A 694 0.83 -3.88 -10.86
CA VAL A 694 2.02 -4.70 -11.12
C VAL A 694 1.93 -5.37 -12.49
N LEU A 695 0.75 -5.89 -12.84
CA LEU A 695 0.53 -6.55 -14.13
C LEU A 695 0.48 -5.53 -15.28
N GLU A 696 -0.11 -4.37 -15.02
CA GLU A 696 -0.21 -3.24 -15.93
C GLU A 696 1.17 -2.65 -16.22
N ALA A 697 2.06 -2.58 -15.21
CA ALA A 697 3.46 -2.18 -15.43
C ALA A 697 4.20 -3.12 -16.38
N LEU A 698 3.96 -4.44 -16.27
CA LEU A 698 4.52 -5.43 -17.19
C LEU A 698 3.96 -5.24 -18.61
N GLN A 699 2.67 -4.93 -18.74
CA GLN A 699 2.04 -4.63 -20.03
C GLN A 699 2.62 -3.36 -20.66
N LEU A 700 2.79 -2.28 -19.88
CA LEU A 700 3.42 -1.05 -20.34
C LEU A 700 4.84 -1.30 -20.86
N ARG A 701 5.60 -2.19 -20.20
CA ARG A 701 6.93 -2.58 -20.65
C ARG A 701 6.91 -3.39 -21.95
N GLN A 702 5.83 -4.14 -22.20
CA GLN A 702 5.63 -4.92 -23.42
C GLN A 702 5.10 -4.08 -24.59
N LEU A 703 4.64 -2.86 -24.34
CA LEU A 703 3.99 -2.02 -25.33
C LEU A 703 5.02 -1.29 -26.21
N GLY A 704 4.87 -1.40 -27.53
CA GLY A 704 5.89 -1.00 -28.50
C GLY A 704 7.01 -2.04 -28.59
N TYR A 705 8.25 -1.62 -28.31
CA TYR A 705 9.43 -2.49 -28.33
C TYR A 705 9.73 -3.05 -26.94
N SER A 706 9.24 -4.26 -26.69
CA SER A 706 9.39 -4.98 -25.42
C SER A 706 10.82 -5.45 -25.11
N TYR A 707 11.62 -5.72 -26.14
CA TYR A 707 13.02 -6.08 -26.00
C TYR A 707 13.89 -4.87 -26.31
N ARG A 708 14.81 -4.57 -25.40
CA ARG A 708 15.69 -3.41 -25.49
C ARG A 708 17.05 -3.78 -24.92
N ARG A 709 18.04 -4.00 -25.77
CA ARG A 709 19.39 -4.32 -25.31
C ARG A 709 20.45 -3.59 -26.11
N PRO A 710 21.56 -3.16 -25.47
CA PRO A 710 22.74 -2.69 -26.18
C PRO A 710 23.18 -3.68 -27.27
N PHE A 711 23.75 -3.18 -28.36
CA PHE A 711 24.13 -4.04 -29.49
C PHE A 711 24.99 -5.24 -29.10
N LYS A 712 25.96 -5.04 -28.19
CA LYS A 712 26.83 -6.13 -27.70
C LYS A 712 26.05 -7.21 -26.94
N GLU A 713 25.07 -6.84 -26.13
CA GLU A 713 24.23 -7.81 -25.42
C GLU A 713 23.33 -8.59 -26.39
N PHE A 714 22.74 -7.90 -27.37
CA PHE A 714 21.94 -8.53 -28.41
C PHE A 714 22.74 -9.54 -29.23
N LEU A 715 23.94 -9.15 -29.68
CA LEU A 715 24.84 -10.02 -30.42
C LEU A 715 25.24 -11.23 -29.58
N PHE A 716 25.62 -11.04 -28.32
CA PHE A 716 25.95 -12.15 -27.43
C PHE A 716 24.77 -13.11 -27.24
N GLN A 717 23.57 -12.56 -27.06
CA GLN A 717 22.36 -13.35 -26.83
C GLN A 717 21.97 -14.17 -28.06
N PHE A 718 21.92 -13.56 -29.25
CA PHE A 718 21.40 -14.18 -30.48
C PHE A 718 22.48 -14.67 -31.45
N LYS A 719 23.75 -14.72 -31.03
CA LYS A 719 24.92 -15.02 -31.88
C LYS A 719 24.77 -16.21 -32.81
N PHE A 720 24.11 -17.27 -32.35
CA PHE A 720 23.98 -18.52 -33.10
C PHE A 720 23.05 -18.43 -34.31
N ILE A 721 22.27 -17.35 -34.44
CA ILE A 721 21.48 -17.09 -35.65
C ILE A 721 22.41 -16.81 -36.84
N ASP A 722 23.49 -16.06 -36.61
CA ASP A 722 24.53 -15.80 -37.60
C ASP A 722 25.87 -15.54 -36.90
N LEU A 723 26.68 -16.59 -36.78
CA LEU A 723 28.01 -16.51 -36.16
C LEU A 723 29.00 -15.68 -36.99
N SER A 724 28.81 -15.62 -38.31
CA SER A 724 29.65 -14.82 -39.21
C SER A 724 29.44 -13.33 -39.01
N ALA A 725 28.23 -12.91 -38.62
CA ALA A 725 27.95 -11.54 -38.23
C ALA A 725 28.34 -11.26 -36.76
N SER A 726 28.01 -12.15 -35.83
CA SER A 726 28.12 -11.88 -34.38
C SER A 726 29.52 -12.01 -33.80
N GLU A 727 30.36 -12.93 -34.30
CA GLU A 727 31.73 -13.17 -33.81
C GLU A 727 32.78 -12.45 -34.67
N ASN A 728 32.38 -11.52 -35.55
CA ASN A 728 33.30 -10.80 -36.42
C ASN A 728 33.82 -9.52 -35.76
N PRO A 729 35.10 -9.48 -35.34
CA PRO A 729 35.66 -8.34 -34.62
C PRO A 729 35.82 -7.09 -35.49
N ASN A 730 35.73 -7.22 -36.82
CA ASN A 730 35.92 -6.12 -37.76
C ASN A 730 34.62 -5.36 -38.07
N LEU A 731 33.47 -5.81 -37.56
CA LEU A 731 32.20 -5.11 -37.73
C LEU A 731 31.89 -4.21 -36.52
N ASP A 732 31.35 -3.04 -36.83
CA ASP A 732 30.69 -2.21 -35.81
C ASP A 732 29.50 -3.00 -35.20
N PRO A 733 29.30 -2.97 -33.87
CA PRO A 733 28.22 -3.71 -33.22
C PRO A 733 26.82 -3.41 -33.78
N LYS A 734 26.55 -2.19 -34.22
CA LYS A 734 25.25 -1.83 -34.81
C LYS A 734 25.06 -2.49 -36.18
N GLU A 735 26.10 -2.50 -37.01
CA GLU A 735 26.09 -3.17 -38.32
C GLU A 735 26.03 -4.70 -38.19
N ALA A 736 26.75 -5.27 -37.23
CA ALA A 736 26.68 -6.69 -36.92
C ALA A 736 25.25 -7.09 -36.47
N ALA A 737 24.62 -6.29 -35.60
CA ALA A 737 23.25 -6.53 -35.16
C ALA A 737 22.26 -6.44 -36.33
N LEU A 738 22.41 -5.46 -37.22
CA LEU A 738 21.58 -5.33 -38.42
C LEU A 738 21.74 -6.54 -39.35
N ARG A 739 22.98 -7.01 -39.57
CA ARG A 739 23.24 -8.20 -40.40
C ARG A 739 22.57 -9.43 -39.80
N LEU A 740 22.70 -9.65 -38.49
CA LEU A 740 22.06 -10.76 -37.80
C LEU A 740 20.53 -10.72 -37.95
N LEU A 741 19.90 -9.55 -37.77
CA LEU A 741 18.46 -9.34 -37.96
C LEU A 741 18.01 -9.58 -39.41
N LYS A 742 18.82 -9.21 -40.39
CA LYS A 742 18.53 -9.51 -41.81
C LYS A 742 18.69 -11.01 -42.12
N SER A 743 19.72 -11.66 -41.56
CA SER A 743 19.95 -13.11 -41.70
C SER A 743 18.80 -13.92 -41.11
N SER A 744 18.19 -13.43 -40.02
CA SER A 744 17.02 -14.05 -39.39
C SER A 744 15.72 -13.85 -40.17
N LYS A 745 15.71 -13.03 -41.23
CA LYS A 745 14.52 -12.67 -42.03
C LYS A 745 13.37 -12.07 -41.21
N LEU A 746 13.70 -11.41 -40.10
CA LEU A 746 12.68 -10.76 -39.29
C LEU A 746 12.07 -9.58 -40.07
N PRO A 747 10.73 -9.40 -40.07
CA PRO A 747 10.10 -8.25 -40.70
C PRO A 747 10.66 -6.93 -40.16
N SER A 748 10.72 -5.90 -41.01
CA SER A 748 11.34 -4.62 -40.61
C SER A 748 10.49 -3.85 -39.59
N GLU A 749 9.21 -4.18 -39.47
CA GLU A 749 8.27 -3.63 -38.50
C GLU A 749 8.46 -4.21 -37.09
N GLU A 750 9.14 -5.36 -36.98
CA GLU A 750 9.35 -6.10 -35.73
C GLU A 750 10.59 -5.64 -34.97
N TYR A 751 11.46 -4.84 -35.60
CA TYR A 751 12.67 -4.32 -34.98
C TYR A 751 12.95 -2.86 -35.34
N GLN A 752 13.72 -2.19 -34.50
CA GLN A 752 14.29 -0.88 -34.80
C GLN A 752 15.68 -0.77 -34.17
N LEU A 753 16.63 -0.18 -34.88
CA LEU A 753 17.95 0.12 -34.33
C LEU A 753 17.96 1.55 -33.80
N GLY A 754 18.19 1.68 -32.50
CA GLY A 754 18.42 2.96 -31.85
C GLY A 754 19.82 3.50 -32.12
N LYS A 755 20.24 4.46 -31.30
CA LYS A 755 21.61 4.97 -31.30
C LYS A 755 22.57 3.96 -30.67
N THR A 756 22.19 3.34 -29.56
CA THR A 756 23.04 2.43 -28.78
C THR A 756 22.44 1.04 -28.54
N MET A 757 21.14 0.88 -28.83
CA MET A 757 20.40 -0.36 -28.53
C MET A 757 19.64 -0.93 -29.75
N VAL A 758 19.41 -2.24 -29.72
CA VAL A 758 18.40 -2.95 -30.53
C VAL A 758 17.07 -2.90 -29.78
N PHE A 759 16.02 -2.55 -30.52
CA PHE A 759 14.62 -2.57 -30.07
C PHE A 759 13.88 -3.64 -30.86
N LEU A 760 13.20 -4.58 -30.18
CA LEU A 760 12.35 -5.58 -30.84
C LEU A 760 10.95 -5.58 -30.22
N LYS A 761 9.94 -5.75 -31.06
CA LYS A 761 8.58 -6.08 -30.62
C LYS A 761 8.58 -7.48 -29.99
N GLN A 762 7.55 -7.77 -29.20
CA GLN A 762 7.48 -9.04 -28.46
C GLN A 762 7.43 -10.25 -29.40
N THR A 763 6.71 -10.11 -30.51
CA THR A 763 6.63 -11.07 -31.62
C THR A 763 8.01 -11.33 -32.20
N GLY A 764 8.73 -10.28 -32.60
CA GLY A 764 10.08 -10.38 -33.14
C GLY A 764 11.09 -11.05 -32.20
N ALA A 765 11.07 -10.70 -30.90
CA ALA A 765 11.96 -11.33 -29.92
C ALA A 765 11.71 -12.84 -29.76
N LYS A 766 10.43 -13.26 -29.79
CA LYS A 766 10.07 -14.69 -29.73
C LYS A 766 10.53 -15.44 -30.96
N GLU A 767 10.33 -14.87 -32.14
CA GLU A 767 10.73 -15.48 -33.41
C GLU A 767 12.26 -15.65 -33.50
N LEU A 768 13.04 -14.63 -33.12
CA LEU A 768 14.51 -14.77 -33.02
C LEU A 768 14.92 -15.88 -32.05
N THR A 769 14.23 -16.02 -30.92
CA THR A 769 14.53 -17.08 -29.94
C THR A 769 14.23 -18.47 -30.52
N GLN A 770 13.18 -18.60 -31.32
CA GLN A 770 12.82 -19.84 -31.98
C GLN A 770 13.82 -20.21 -33.10
N ILE A 771 14.17 -19.25 -33.97
CA ILE A 771 15.21 -19.44 -34.99
C ILE A 771 16.53 -19.86 -34.34
N GLN A 772 16.92 -19.21 -33.24
CA GLN A 772 18.13 -19.58 -32.52
C GLN A 772 18.08 -21.02 -31.99
N ARG A 773 16.93 -21.47 -31.46
CA ARG A 773 16.75 -22.86 -31.02
C ARG A 773 16.86 -23.85 -32.17
N GLU A 774 16.33 -23.52 -33.34
CA GLU A 774 16.48 -24.34 -34.55
C GLU A 774 17.95 -24.47 -34.96
N CYS A 775 18.71 -23.36 -34.97
CA CYS A 775 20.15 -23.37 -35.23
C CYS A 775 20.94 -24.22 -34.20
N LEU A 776 20.43 -24.31 -32.97
CA LEU A 776 21.04 -25.05 -31.87
C LEU A 776 20.50 -26.48 -31.71
N SER A 777 19.56 -26.93 -32.55
CA SER A 777 18.89 -28.24 -32.38
C SER A 777 19.87 -29.41 -32.38
N SER A 778 20.94 -29.36 -33.19
CA SER A 778 21.99 -30.39 -33.20
C SER A 778 22.77 -30.50 -31.88
N TRP A 779 22.78 -29.43 -31.07
CA TRP A 779 23.47 -29.38 -29.78
C TRP A 779 22.56 -29.78 -28.62
N GLU A 780 21.25 -29.80 -28.83
CA GLU A 780 20.25 -30.09 -27.79
C GLU A 780 20.53 -31.39 -27.03
N PRO A 781 20.90 -32.53 -27.66
CA PRO A 781 21.21 -33.76 -26.91
C PRO A 781 22.40 -33.59 -25.97
N LEU A 782 23.44 -32.87 -26.41
CA LEU A 782 24.64 -32.61 -25.61
C LEU A 782 24.33 -31.67 -24.44
N VAL A 783 23.66 -30.55 -24.72
CA VAL A 783 23.25 -29.59 -23.68
C VAL A 783 22.35 -30.29 -22.65
N SER A 784 21.37 -31.08 -23.10
CA SER A 784 20.46 -31.84 -22.22
C SER A 784 21.24 -32.77 -21.26
N VAL A 785 22.23 -33.50 -21.76
CA VAL A 785 23.05 -34.39 -20.93
C VAL A 785 23.89 -33.60 -19.93
N LEU A 786 24.51 -32.49 -20.35
CA LEU A 786 25.33 -31.65 -19.49
C LEU A 786 24.50 -30.96 -18.40
N GLU A 787 23.33 -30.42 -18.75
CA GLU A 787 22.39 -29.84 -17.80
C GLU A 787 21.88 -30.88 -16.81
N ALA A 788 21.48 -32.07 -17.27
CA ALA A 788 21.05 -33.15 -16.40
C ALA A 788 22.17 -33.60 -15.44
N TYR A 789 23.41 -33.73 -15.94
CA TYR A 789 24.57 -34.06 -15.12
C TYR A 789 24.84 -33.00 -14.05
N TYR A 790 24.83 -31.72 -14.44
CA TYR A 790 25.05 -30.60 -13.53
C TYR A 790 23.92 -30.48 -12.50
N ALA A 791 22.66 -30.59 -12.93
CA ALA A 791 21.49 -30.60 -12.05
C ALA A 791 21.57 -31.75 -11.04
N GLY A 792 21.94 -32.96 -11.50
CA GLY A 792 22.18 -34.13 -10.64
C GLY A 792 23.27 -33.87 -9.60
N ARG A 793 24.39 -33.26 -9.99
CA ARG A 793 25.45 -32.85 -9.04
C ARG A 793 24.98 -31.76 -8.07
N ARG A 794 24.21 -30.78 -8.54
CA ARG A 794 23.64 -29.70 -7.71
C ARG A 794 22.70 -30.28 -6.65
N HIS A 795 21.80 -31.18 -7.04
CA HIS A 795 20.89 -31.88 -6.13
C HIS A 795 21.66 -32.76 -5.13
N LYS A 796 22.67 -33.50 -5.58
CA LYS A 796 23.55 -34.27 -4.69
C LYS A 796 24.25 -33.37 -3.66
N LYS A 797 24.77 -32.20 -4.08
CA LYS A 797 25.42 -31.24 -3.16
C LYS A 797 24.43 -30.65 -2.16
N GLN A 798 23.20 -30.35 -2.57
CA GLN A 798 22.14 -29.90 -1.66
C GLN A 798 21.73 -31.00 -0.67
N LEU A 799 21.62 -32.25 -1.13
CA LEU A 799 21.34 -33.40 -0.28
C LEU A 799 22.45 -33.62 0.75
N LEU A 800 23.72 -33.54 0.33
CA LEU A 800 24.89 -33.68 1.22
C LEU A 800 24.90 -32.63 2.34
N LYS A 801 24.47 -31.39 2.06
CA LYS A 801 24.30 -30.36 3.11
C LYS A 801 23.21 -30.74 4.13
N LYS A 802 22.22 -31.53 3.73
CA LYS A 802 21.13 -32.00 4.60
C LYS A 802 21.43 -33.35 5.28
N THR A 803 22.42 -34.10 4.80
CA THR A 803 22.80 -35.42 5.34
C THR A 803 23.01 -35.46 6.85
N PRO A 804 23.68 -34.48 7.50
CA PRO A 804 23.83 -34.49 8.96
C PRO A 804 22.49 -34.51 9.72
N PHE A 805 21.48 -33.79 9.24
CA PHE A 805 20.14 -33.77 9.85
C PHE A 805 19.41 -35.10 9.63
N ILE A 806 19.55 -35.70 8.44
CA ILE A 806 18.97 -37.02 8.14
C ILE A 806 19.58 -38.09 9.05
N ILE A 807 20.90 -38.09 9.24
CA ILE A 807 21.58 -39.02 10.15
C ILE A 807 21.05 -38.89 11.58
N ARG A 808 20.79 -37.65 12.05
CA ARG A 808 20.17 -37.42 13.35
C ARG A 808 18.75 -37.98 13.42
N ALA A 809 17.91 -37.71 12.43
CA ALA A 809 16.55 -38.27 12.36
C ALA A 809 16.56 -39.81 12.40
N GLN A 810 17.40 -40.43 11.56
CA GLN A 810 17.57 -41.88 11.54
C GLN A 810 18.05 -42.43 12.89
N ALA A 811 18.97 -41.74 13.58
CA ALA A 811 19.43 -42.13 14.90
C ALA A 811 18.29 -42.10 15.94
N HIS A 812 17.44 -41.07 15.92
CA HIS A 812 16.28 -40.99 16.81
C HIS A 812 15.21 -42.05 16.50
N ILE A 813 14.95 -42.33 15.22
CA ILE A 813 14.05 -43.41 14.81
C ILE A 813 14.55 -44.75 15.35
N ARG A 814 15.84 -45.07 15.16
CA ARG A 814 16.43 -46.31 15.67
C ARG A 814 16.34 -46.40 17.19
N ARG A 815 16.62 -45.30 17.91
CA ARG A 815 16.48 -45.25 19.37
C ARG A 815 15.03 -45.56 19.79
N HIS A 816 14.06 -44.92 19.16
CA HIS A 816 12.64 -45.12 19.46
C HIS A 816 12.17 -46.57 19.21
N LEU A 817 12.66 -47.22 18.15
CA LEU A 817 12.35 -48.63 17.87
C LEU A 817 12.86 -49.57 18.97
N VAL A 818 14.05 -49.29 19.51
CA VAL A 818 14.63 -50.05 20.64
C VAL A 818 13.87 -49.78 21.94
N ASP A 819 13.59 -48.50 22.24
CA ASP A 819 12.91 -48.09 23.48
C ASP A 819 11.50 -48.69 23.61
N ASN A 820 10.81 -48.95 22.48
CA ASN A 820 9.43 -49.45 22.45
C ASN A 820 9.30 -50.95 22.13
N ASN A 821 10.40 -51.73 22.09
CA ASN A 821 10.38 -53.16 21.75
C ASN A 821 9.60 -53.49 20.45
N VAL A 822 9.58 -52.55 19.49
CA VAL A 822 8.91 -52.77 18.21
C VAL A 822 9.79 -53.70 17.39
N SER A 823 9.39 -54.97 17.28
CA SER A 823 10.09 -55.96 16.46
C SER A 823 10.21 -55.47 15.02
N PRO A 824 11.38 -55.58 14.37
CA PRO A 824 11.59 -55.15 12.98
C PRO A 824 10.59 -55.75 11.96
N ALA A 825 9.89 -56.83 12.33
CA ALA A 825 8.96 -57.55 11.47
C ALA A 825 7.56 -56.91 11.34
N THR A 826 7.22 -55.86 12.12
CA THR A 826 5.87 -55.22 12.06
C THR A 826 5.83 -53.91 11.26
N VAL A 827 6.95 -53.42 10.74
CA VAL A 827 6.98 -52.23 9.89
C VAL A 827 6.82 -52.66 8.43
N GLN A 828 5.58 -52.83 7.98
CA GLN A 828 5.32 -52.77 6.54
C GLN A 828 5.68 -51.36 6.04
N PRO A 829 6.41 -51.24 4.92
CA PRO A 829 6.61 -49.94 4.29
C PRO A 829 5.27 -49.52 3.69
N ALA A 830 4.53 -48.66 4.39
CA ALA A 830 3.56 -47.80 3.73
C ALA A 830 4.37 -46.70 3.03
N PHE A 831 4.75 -46.96 1.77
CA PHE A 831 5.17 -45.94 0.82
C PHE A 831 4.05 -45.67 -0.16
#